data_AF-A0A9P8GPW5-F1
#
_entry.id   AF-A0A9P8GPW5-F1
#
_cell.length_a   1.000
_cell.length_b   1.000
_cell.length_c   1.000
_cell.angle_alpha   90.00
_cell.angle_beta   90.00
_cell.angle_gamma   90.00
#
_symmetry.space_group_name_H-M   'P 1'
#
loop_
_entity.id
_entity.type
_entity.pdbx_description
1 polymer ?
#
loop_
_entity_poly.entity_id
_entity_poly.type
_entity_poly.pdbx_seq_one_letter_code
_entity_poly.pdbx_strand_id
1 'polypeptide(L)'
;MTTKIEQNPRICAHEFELRSNKDADNVDVTEEYTNKNASHQHSSEDSDGHSSNDELLLAAGIDPDDDDDSSLPCLTLRMWTISITLTVLVTGLNTLFTLRKPSVTISSAVVQLVAFPIGRAWEKLLPDWTFSVRGRKLRLNPGAFNEKEHILIYIMSNLSYSTRLSADTLTEQEMFFGFKAGVGFQILITLGTILTGFTFAGLARALIVEPKNLVWPGVLANTALNRTLHHKGESEGGSTWQISRYAFFMVVFVASFVWYWFPNFIFPAVGYFTFLCWIWPRNAVVNQLFGMSSGLGMVPLTFDWSQIAYIGSPLVVPTWAILNVGASLVFWIYIITPAMYYSNTWFSAYLPIQSTAVFDDAGKTYNVTKILTHDDKFDHAKYSAYSQIYLPITYALSNFGLQFAAVMALIVWFVLEKHTALRRAPSAFKSWMRAPCKVTKEGTYKDVPVWWYALTGVASLFCLILACEYWPVQLPWYGVLLALAVSSILFIPLAMVYATANAKVSIDALCRLIAGYVFEGKVLANIWFFDIGYVTGIKGLAFAQDLKLGIYCNVPPRDLFLVQTVGIVTSVLTQVGVLRWALNHISNVCQTDAPDGFSCPYSKTHFNTSLIWGALGPKIFFSSDSIYRPLLWFFLIGALLPVPVYLLKRRYPDSLWRYCHVPLFLGGLNYLPPATGTNYGSWVIVGLIFGLLVKKRAFDWWQKYNFVLSAALDSSVAIAGAIIFFTIFYTGAAKGFSWWGTTVYQSKTPPIAMTETKKTKVLLYGLGAIGGFYAFLLSRDPSVELSVVARSNLEAVKKNGMTIHTLNHGSHNVHFDRVLSCPHKIATKYDYIVCAHKAITPGLDPNDFRSVANMDTTFVILQNGVGNEEPFRQSFPYSTIISCVIWVGATQESPGVIRHTASEHTDIGLYPNPEVDPALEDARLEGFVAMLRAGETSYTISDDIQIKRWEKVVWNVAWNPLTTLTQQNTQEWLSSSKESVSVTKRLMREVIGVARRAGVTLEYGLVDVLMERIQSMPGIESSMQVDAREGRRLEVDVILGTPMRMAREFGMDVPTLATVYALTVAVDRMIKQKLSGTN
;
A
#
# COMPACT_ATOMS: atom_id res chain seq x y z
N MET A 1 -73.92 -3.36 52.37
CA MET A 1 -74.70 -2.14 52.67
C MET A 1 -74.00 -0.97 52.00
N THR A 2 -74.39 -0.65 50.75
CA THR A 2 -75.24 0.49 50.35
C THR A 2 -74.53 1.85 50.49
N THR A 3 -74.01 2.40 49.37
CA THR A 3 -74.50 3.61 48.62
C THR A 3 -74.11 4.95 49.27
N LYS A 4 -73.73 6.06 48.61
CA LYS A 4 -73.89 6.61 47.25
C LYS A 4 -73.00 7.89 47.17
N ILE A 5 -72.23 8.15 46.10
CA ILE A 5 -72.51 9.04 44.93
C ILE A 5 -72.32 10.55 45.24
N GLU A 6 -71.24 11.18 44.73
CA GLU A 6 -71.14 12.15 43.59
C GLU A 6 -71.67 13.57 43.92
N GLN A 7 -71.18 14.71 43.41
CA GLN A 7 -70.48 15.04 42.16
C GLN A 7 -69.83 16.45 42.29
N ASN A 8 -68.80 16.66 41.46
CA ASN A 8 -68.00 17.88 41.19
C ASN A 8 -68.87 19.11 40.76
N PRO A 9 -68.38 20.38 40.76
CA PRO A 9 -67.30 20.80 39.86
C PRO A 9 -66.31 21.89 40.34
N ARG A 10 -65.07 21.77 39.84
CA ARG A 10 -64.12 22.79 39.33
C ARG A 10 -64.20 24.24 39.88
N ILE A 11 -63.06 24.79 40.29
CA ILE A 11 -62.31 25.87 39.60
C ILE A 11 -61.06 26.26 40.42
N CYS A 12 -60.03 26.67 39.68
CA CYS A 12 -58.68 27.05 40.07
C CYS A 12 -58.52 28.12 41.17
N ALA A 13 -57.42 27.93 41.91
CA ALA A 13 -56.43 28.92 42.36
C ALA A 13 -56.81 30.04 43.33
N HIS A 14 -56.25 29.95 44.54
CA HIS A 14 -55.53 31.03 45.26
C HIS A 14 -54.79 30.36 46.44
N GLU A 15 -53.55 30.72 46.77
CA GLU A 15 -53.13 31.72 47.77
C GLU A 15 -51.62 31.43 48.02
N PHE A 16 -50.70 32.30 48.46
CA PHE A 16 -50.66 33.65 49.02
C PHE A 16 -49.15 34.03 48.96
N GLU A 17 -48.75 35.21 48.46
CA GLU A 17 -48.68 36.49 49.17
C GLU A 17 -47.26 36.76 49.72
N LEU A 18 -46.65 37.88 49.33
CA LEU A 18 -46.31 39.00 50.24
C LEU A 18 -45.49 40.11 49.55
N ARG A 19 -46.21 41.23 49.33
CA ARG A 19 -45.87 42.65 49.58
C ARG A 19 -44.63 43.29 48.93
N SER A 20 -44.88 44.30 48.10
CA SER A 20 -44.88 45.72 48.54
C SER A 20 -44.83 46.71 47.35
N ASN A 21 -45.95 47.41 47.07
CA ASN A 21 -46.12 48.86 46.81
C ASN A 21 -44.97 49.64 46.12
N LYS A 22 -45.16 50.43 45.04
CA LYS A 22 -46.18 51.48 44.76
C LYS A 22 -46.01 52.02 43.32
N ASP A 23 -47.13 52.48 42.73
CA ASP A 23 -47.39 53.66 41.84
C ASP A 23 -46.40 53.99 40.67
N ALA A 24 -46.74 54.54 39.50
CA ALA A 24 -47.94 54.80 38.69
C ALA A 24 -47.43 55.44 37.36
N ASP A 25 -48.24 55.39 36.30
CA ASP A 25 -48.34 56.31 35.14
C ASP A 25 -47.32 56.35 33.96
N ASN A 26 -47.83 55.92 32.81
CA ASN A 26 -47.99 56.59 31.49
C ASN A 26 -46.82 57.21 30.65
N VAL A 27 -46.69 56.64 29.44
CA VAL A 27 -46.77 57.25 28.07
C VAL A 27 -45.57 58.02 27.44
N ASP A 28 -45.32 57.62 26.18
CA ASP A 28 -44.70 58.26 24.98
C ASP A 28 -43.19 58.46 24.76
N VAL A 29 -42.69 57.69 23.76
CA VAL A 29 -42.10 58.07 22.45
C VAL A 29 -41.00 59.17 22.32
N THR A 30 -39.98 58.79 21.54
CA THR A 30 -38.95 59.54 20.76
C THR A 30 -37.59 59.95 21.37
N GLU A 31 -36.57 59.31 20.78
CA GLU A 31 -35.27 59.81 20.26
C GLU A 31 -34.12 60.36 21.14
N GLU A 32 -32.96 59.76 20.86
CA GLU A 32 -31.60 60.31 20.77
C GLU A 32 -30.68 60.49 22.01
N TYR A 33 -29.72 59.55 22.11
CA TYR A 33 -28.28 59.70 22.37
C TYR A 33 -27.75 60.51 23.59
N THR A 34 -27.11 59.77 24.51
CA THR A 34 -25.75 59.93 25.12
C THR A 34 -25.66 59.92 26.65
N ASN A 35 -25.12 58.82 27.20
CA ASN A 35 -23.98 58.74 28.16
C ASN A 35 -23.89 57.31 28.69
N LYS A 36 -22.99 56.45 28.19
CA LYS A 36 -21.58 56.28 28.61
C LYS A 36 -21.36 56.25 30.13
N ASN A 37 -20.82 55.10 30.55
CA ASN A 37 -20.02 54.81 31.74
C ASN A 37 -20.76 54.47 33.03
N ALA A 38 -21.01 53.16 33.24
CA ALA A 38 -20.48 52.41 34.40
C ALA A 38 -21.08 50.98 34.49
N SER A 39 -20.62 50.05 33.67
CA SER A 39 -20.64 48.60 33.97
C SER A 39 -19.91 47.80 32.89
N HIS A 40 -18.64 48.14 32.63
CA HIS A 40 -17.73 47.25 31.94
C HIS A 40 -16.89 46.53 32.98
N GLN A 41 -17.18 45.25 33.23
CA GLN A 41 -16.23 44.17 33.55
C GLN A 41 -16.98 42.93 34.09
N HIS A 42 -17.54 42.15 33.16
CA HIS A 42 -17.77 40.69 33.20
C HIS A 42 -19.02 40.31 32.40
N SER A 43 -18.91 40.19 31.06
CA SER A 43 -19.92 39.48 30.25
C SER A 43 -19.60 39.29 28.75
N SER A 44 -18.36 39.51 28.27
CA SER A 44 -18.09 39.52 26.82
C SER A 44 -17.56 38.21 26.21
N GLU A 45 -17.58 37.06 26.90
CA GLU A 45 -17.11 35.79 26.32
C GLU A 45 -18.23 34.82 25.88
N ASP A 46 -19.48 34.99 26.35
CA ASP A 46 -20.56 34.03 26.07
C ASP A 46 -21.55 34.47 24.96
N SER A 47 -21.59 35.74 24.54
CA SER A 47 -22.58 36.20 23.56
C SER A 47 -22.22 35.93 22.09
N ASP A 48 -20.94 36.03 21.71
CA ASP A 48 -20.51 35.95 20.30
C ASP A 48 -20.43 34.52 19.76
N GLY A 49 -20.40 33.50 20.65
CA GLY A 49 -20.32 32.09 20.27
C GLY A 49 -21.68 31.43 19.97
N HIS A 50 -22.77 32.02 20.43
CA HIS A 50 -24.11 31.45 20.27
C HIS A 50 -24.67 31.69 18.86
N SER A 51 -24.59 32.91 18.31
CA SER A 51 -25.15 33.19 16.97
C SER A 51 -24.45 32.42 15.84
N SER A 52 -23.13 32.27 15.91
CA SER A 52 -22.32 31.59 14.87
C SER A 52 -22.59 30.08 14.79
N ASN A 53 -22.91 29.43 15.92
CA ASN A 53 -23.25 28.01 15.94
C ASN A 53 -24.67 27.76 15.43
N ASP A 54 -25.61 28.65 15.76
CA ASP A 54 -26.99 28.53 15.30
C ASP A 54 -27.08 28.73 13.78
N GLU A 55 -26.34 29.69 13.21
CA GLU A 55 -26.19 29.86 11.76
C GLU A 55 -25.66 28.61 11.06
N LEU A 56 -24.69 27.92 11.68
CA LEU A 56 -24.10 26.68 11.17
C LEU A 56 -25.08 25.50 11.21
N LEU A 57 -25.89 25.40 12.26
CA LEU A 57 -26.92 24.37 12.41
C LEU A 57 -28.05 24.60 11.39
N LEU A 58 -28.49 25.85 11.20
CA LEU A 58 -29.48 26.23 10.19
C LEU A 58 -29.02 25.89 8.77
N ALA A 59 -27.73 26.13 8.45
CA ALA A 59 -27.13 25.72 7.18
C ALA A 59 -27.21 24.20 6.98
N ALA A 60 -27.11 23.43 8.06
CA ALA A 60 -27.23 21.98 8.06
C ALA A 60 -28.70 21.48 8.08
N GLY A 61 -29.67 22.39 8.00
CA GLY A 61 -31.11 22.07 8.05
C GLY A 61 -31.61 21.69 9.43
N ILE A 62 -30.92 22.13 10.49
CA ILE A 62 -31.29 21.92 11.89
C ILE A 62 -31.74 23.27 12.43
N ASP A 63 -33.02 23.41 12.71
CA ASP A 63 -33.55 24.60 13.37
C ASP A 63 -33.62 24.34 14.90
N PRO A 64 -32.87 25.11 15.72
CA PRO A 64 -32.87 24.95 17.17
C PRO A 64 -34.22 25.21 17.84
N ASP A 65 -35.14 25.89 17.14
CA ASP A 65 -36.47 26.31 17.61
C ASP A 65 -37.60 25.49 16.96
N ASP A 66 -37.29 24.46 16.15
CA ASP A 66 -38.30 23.56 15.55
C ASP A 66 -38.92 22.66 16.62
N ASP A 67 -40.26 22.63 16.70
CA ASP A 67 -40.99 21.79 17.65
C ASP A 67 -40.98 20.32 17.20
N ASP A 68 -40.52 19.41 18.05
CA ASP A 68 -40.46 17.98 17.70
C ASP A 68 -41.84 17.32 17.54
N ASP A 69 -42.11 16.75 16.36
CA ASP A 69 -43.28 15.89 16.16
C ASP A 69 -43.07 14.50 16.76
N SER A 70 -43.52 14.35 18.00
CA SER A 70 -43.48 13.09 18.75
C SER A 70 -44.43 11.99 18.24
N SER A 71 -45.32 12.31 17.29
CA SER A 71 -46.26 11.34 16.72
C SER A 71 -45.64 10.47 15.61
N LEU A 72 -44.50 10.90 15.05
CA LEU A 72 -43.83 10.20 13.95
C LEU A 72 -43.28 8.82 14.38
N PRO A 73 -43.62 7.74 13.66
CA PRO A 73 -43.18 6.40 14.03
C PRO A 73 -41.69 6.18 13.74
N CYS A 74 -40.92 5.71 14.71
CA CYS A 74 -39.47 5.49 14.58
C CYS A 74 -39.10 4.01 14.28
N LEU A 75 -39.54 3.08 15.14
CA LEU A 75 -39.18 1.66 15.10
C LEU A 75 -40.15 0.81 14.26
N THR A 76 -40.22 1.07 12.97
CA THR A 76 -41.15 0.37 12.05
C THR A 76 -40.53 -0.88 11.44
N LEU A 77 -41.37 -1.79 10.91
CA LEU A 77 -40.88 -2.97 10.17
C LEU A 77 -40.10 -2.56 8.90
N ARG A 78 -40.56 -1.50 8.23
CA ARG A 78 -39.87 -0.88 7.07
C ARG A 78 -38.47 -0.43 7.45
N MET A 79 -38.32 0.30 8.55
CA MET A 79 -37.03 0.77 9.04
C MET A 79 -36.08 -0.42 9.27
N TRP A 80 -36.51 -1.43 10.04
CA TRP A 80 -35.68 -2.61 10.36
C TRP A 80 -35.26 -3.43 9.15
N THR A 81 -36.18 -3.67 8.20
CA THR A 81 -35.88 -4.48 7.02
C THR A 81 -34.88 -3.78 6.09
N ILE A 82 -35.06 -2.48 5.85
CA ILE A 82 -34.15 -1.68 5.04
C ILE A 82 -32.79 -1.56 5.74
N SER A 83 -32.77 -1.22 7.03
CA SER A 83 -31.53 -1.00 7.78
C SER A 83 -30.69 -2.27 7.91
N ILE A 84 -31.27 -3.42 8.29
CA ILE A 84 -30.52 -4.70 8.37
C ILE A 84 -29.93 -5.06 7.00
N THR A 85 -30.73 -4.98 5.93
CA THR A 85 -30.28 -5.36 4.59
C THR A 85 -29.13 -4.48 4.11
N LEU A 86 -29.27 -3.15 4.22
CA LEU A 86 -28.23 -2.21 3.80
C LEU A 86 -27.00 -2.28 4.70
N THR A 87 -27.15 -2.49 6.01
CA THR A 87 -26.01 -2.70 6.91
C THR A 87 -25.22 -3.95 6.55
N VAL A 88 -25.88 -5.07 6.23
CA VAL A 88 -25.19 -6.30 5.76
C VAL A 88 -24.43 -6.03 4.46
N LEU A 89 -25.07 -5.39 3.48
CA LEU A 89 -24.44 -5.10 2.19
C LEU A 89 -23.24 -4.16 2.34
N VAL A 90 -23.41 -3.03 3.01
CA VAL A 90 -22.34 -2.02 3.13
C VAL A 90 -21.21 -2.51 4.03
N THR A 91 -21.50 -3.20 5.12
CA THR A 91 -20.46 -3.82 5.97
C THR A 91 -19.66 -4.85 5.20
N GLY A 92 -20.33 -5.70 4.41
CA GLY A 92 -19.66 -6.70 3.58
C GLY A 92 -18.76 -6.07 2.52
N LEU A 93 -19.28 -5.08 1.79
CA LEU A 93 -18.51 -4.37 0.76
C LEU A 93 -17.30 -3.62 1.35
N ASN A 94 -17.47 -2.89 2.45
CA ASN A 94 -16.37 -2.19 3.12
C ASN A 94 -15.31 -3.16 3.67
N THR A 95 -15.73 -4.33 4.18
CA THR A 95 -14.81 -5.39 4.63
C THR A 95 -14.03 -5.99 3.45
N LEU A 96 -14.66 -6.17 2.29
CA LEU A 96 -13.98 -6.68 1.10
C LEU A 96 -13.04 -5.64 0.48
N PHE A 97 -13.46 -4.38 0.39
CA PHE A 97 -12.69 -3.32 -0.25
C PHE A 97 -11.45 -2.88 0.53
N THR A 98 -11.41 -3.06 1.85
CA THR A 98 -10.19 -2.76 2.64
C THR A 98 -9.00 -3.65 2.25
N LEU A 99 -9.27 -4.88 1.75
CA LEU A 99 -8.26 -5.83 1.32
C LEU A 99 -7.67 -5.48 -0.05
N ARG A 100 -8.28 -4.55 -0.80
CA ARG A 100 -7.95 -4.24 -2.20
C ARG A 100 -7.16 -2.93 -2.35
N LYS A 101 -6.38 -2.83 -3.44
CA LYS A 101 -5.71 -1.61 -3.89
C LYS A 101 -6.21 -1.18 -5.29
N PRO A 102 -6.63 0.09 -5.49
CA PRO A 102 -6.91 1.10 -4.46
C PRO A 102 -8.12 0.68 -3.60
N SER A 103 -8.10 1.07 -2.32
CA SER A 103 -9.20 0.81 -1.40
C SER A 103 -10.36 1.78 -1.66
N VAL A 104 -11.58 1.26 -1.75
CA VAL A 104 -12.80 2.07 -1.86
C VAL A 104 -13.56 1.95 -0.54
N THR A 105 -14.09 3.07 -0.02
CA THR A 105 -14.97 3.04 1.16
C THR A 105 -16.33 3.58 0.77
N ILE A 106 -17.38 2.80 1.02
CA ILE A 106 -18.76 3.22 0.86
C ILE A 106 -19.14 4.01 2.10
N SER A 107 -19.45 5.30 1.91
CA SER A 107 -19.91 6.18 2.97
C SER A 107 -21.36 5.88 3.36
N SER A 108 -21.72 6.18 4.61
CA SER A 108 -23.08 6.04 5.11
C SER A 108 -24.08 7.01 4.43
N ALA A 109 -23.61 8.08 3.81
CA ALA A 109 -24.45 8.97 2.97
C ALA A 109 -25.07 8.22 1.77
N VAL A 110 -24.36 7.23 1.20
CA VAL A 110 -24.91 6.37 0.13
C VAL A 110 -26.12 5.58 0.63
N VAL A 111 -26.06 5.08 1.86
CA VAL A 111 -27.18 4.35 2.47
C VAL A 111 -28.39 5.26 2.57
N GLN A 112 -28.21 6.51 3.01
CA GLN A 112 -29.28 7.50 3.08
C GLN A 112 -29.87 7.79 1.69
N LEU A 113 -29.04 7.91 0.66
CA LEU A 113 -29.54 8.14 -0.70
C LEU A 113 -30.32 6.94 -1.26
N VAL A 114 -29.86 5.70 -1.01
CA VAL A 114 -30.48 4.46 -1.51
C VAL A 114 -31.72 4.09 -0.68
N ALA A 115 -31.72 4.34 0.63
CA ALA A 115 -32.84 4.04 1.51
C ALA A 115 -34.08 4.88 1.19
N PHE A 116 -33.91 6.13 0.73
CA PHE A 116 -35.03 7.02 0.40
C PHE A 116 -35.99 6.47 -0.68
N PRO A 117 -35.54 6.11 -1.90
CA PRO A 117 -36.44 5.54 -2.91
C PRO A 117 -37.01 4.18 -2.49
N ILE A 118 -36.25 3.36 -1.76
CA ILE A 118 -36.75 2.07 -1.23
C ILE A 118 -37.87 2.32 -0.20
N GLY A 119 -37.69 3.27 0.71
CA GLY A 119 -38.70 3.64 1.72
C GLY A 119 -39.97 4.22 1.10
N ARG A 120 -39.83 5.08 0.09
CA ARG A 120 -40.95 5.63 -0.70
C ARG A 120 -41.66 4.55 -1.54
N ALA A 121 -40.92 3.59 -2.08
CA ALA A 121 -41.51 2.44 -2.78
C ALA A 121 -42.28 1.55 -1.80
N TRP A 122 -41.73 1.28 -0.61
CA TRP A 122 -42.41 0.53 0.45
C TRP A 122 -43.73 1.20 0.88
N GLU A 123 -43.72 2.52 1.04
CA GLU A 123 -44.91 3.34 1.34
C GLU A 123 -46.02 3.16 0.29
N LYS A 124 -45.66 3.09 -1.00
CA LYS A 124 -46.64 3.04 -2.11
C LYS A 124 -47.08 1.63 -2.49
N LEU A 125 -46.20 0.64 -2.34
CA LEU A 125 -46.42 -0.70 -2.87
C LEU A 125 -47.03 -1.67 -1.86
N LEU A 126 -46.81 -1.47 -0.56
CA LEU A 126 -47.24 -2.44 0.46
C LEU A 126 -48.56 -2.04 1.13
N PRO A 127 -49.45 -3.02 1.38
CA PRO A 127 -50.74 -2.74 2.00
C PRO A 127 -50.60 -2.46 3.51
N ASP A 128 -51.54 -1.67 4.04
CA ASP A 128 -51.65 -1.33 5.47
C ASP A 128 -52.17 -2.49 6.33
N TRP A 129 -51.47 -3.63 6.30
CA TRP A 129 -51.81 -4.79 7.14
C TRP A 129 -51.27 -4.63 8.55
N THR A 130 -52.08 -4.96 9.56
CA THR A 130 -51.66 -4.96 10.97
C THR A 130 -51.62 -6.39 11.50
N PHE A 131 -50.44 -6.83 11.91
CA PHE A 131 -50.22 -8.13 12.53
C PHE A 131 -50.13 -7.98 14.06
N SER A 132 -50.74 -8.89 14.81
CA SER A 132 -50.53 -8.97 16.27
C SER A 132 -49.48 -10.03 16.56
N VAL A 133 -48.30 -9.62 17.02
CA VAL A 133 -47.22 -10.53 17.44
C VAL A 133 -46.99 -10.32 18.94
N ARG A 134 -47.25 -11.35 19.75
CA ARG A 134 -47.09 -11.33 21.22
C ARG A 134 -47.71 -10.10 21.89
N GLY A 135 -48.93 -9.72 21.47
CA GLY A 135 -49.68 -8.59 22.04
C GLY A 135 -49.26 -7.20 21.54
N ARG A 136 -48.25 -7.07 20.67
CA ARG A 136 -47.90 -5.81 19.99
C ARG A 136 -48.47 -5.78 18.57
N LYS A 137 -49.12 -4.67 18.21
CA LYS A 137 -49.64 -4.42 16.85
C LYS A 137 -48.51 -3.91 15.97
N LEU A 138 -48.05 -4.70 15.00
CA LEU A 138 -47.06 -4.33 14.00
C LEU A 138 -47.77 -4.00 12.69
N ARG A 139 -47.62 -2.77 12.22
CA ARG A 139 -48.14 -2.34 10.90
C ARG A 139 -47.08 -2.63 9.84
N LEU A 140 -47.47 -3.30 8.76
CA LEU A 140 -46.62 -3.59 7.60
C LEU A 140 -46.22 -2.31 6.86
N ASN A 141 -47.19 -1.42 6.68
CA ASN A 141 -47.00 -0.07 6.20
C ASN A 141 -47.46 0.91 7.29
N PRO A 142 -46.53 1.68 7.90
CA PRO A 142 -46.82 2.59 9.00
C PRO A 142 -47.29 3.98 8.51
N GLY A 143 -47.42 4.19 7.20
CA GLY A 143 -47.73 5.47 6.56
C GLY A 143 -46.51 6.08 5.85
N ALA A 144 -46.54 7.40 5.66
CA ALA A 144 -45.52 8.15 4.93
C ALA A 144 -44.10 7.84 5.45
N PHE A 145 -43.13 7.69 4.55
CA PHE A 145 -41.74 7.51 4.95
C PHE A 145 -41.21 8.80 5.57
N ASN A 146 -40.87 8.74 6.87
CA ASN A 146 -40.49 9.92 7.63
C ASN A 146 -38.98 10.04 7.84
N GLU A 147 -38.56 11.22 8.30
CA GLU A 147 -37.17 11.57 8.52
C GLU A 147 -36.50 10.82 9.67
N LYS A 148 -37.24 10.48 10.74
CA LYS A 148 -36.71 9.73 11.91
C LYS A 148 -36.40 8.27 11.54
N GLU A 149 -37.29 7.59 10.82
CA GLU A 149 -37.01 6.25 10.26
C GLU A 149 -35.77 6.29 9.37
N HIS A 150 -35.63 7.34 8.56
CA HIS A 150 -34.54 7.46 7.62
C HIS A 150 -33.18 7.66 8.32
N ILE A 151 -33.13 8.51 9.35
CA ILE A 151 -31.92 8.70 10.17
C ILE A 151 -31.57 7.44 10.95
N LEU A 152 -32.55 6.68 11.45
CA LEU A 152 -32.28 5.39 12.11
C LEU A 152 -31.65 4.37 11.15
N ILE A 153 -32.09 4.33 9.88
CA ILE A 153 -31.44 3.52 8.84
C ILE A 153 -29.98 3.95 8.64
N TYR A 154 -29.74 5.26 8.54
CA TYR A 154 -28.39 5.81 8.43
C TYR A 154 -27.51 5.40 9.63
N ILE A 155 -27.98 5.63 10.86
CA ILE A 155 -27.21 5.36 12.09
C ILE A 155 -26.83 3.87 12.18
N MET A 156 -27.77 2.97 11.89
CA MET A 156 -27.48 1.54 11.92
C MET A 156 -26.41 1.14 10.89
N SER A 157 -26.42 1.79 9.73
CA SER A 157 -25.45 1.54 8.67
C SER A 157 -24.10 2.21 8.89
N ASN A 158 -24.06 3.33 9.64
CA ASN A 158 -22.82 4.07 9.90
C ASN A 158 -21.78 3.21 10.66
N LEU A 159 -22.26 2.20 11.40
CA LEU A 159 -21.45 1.19 12.08
C LEU A 159 -20.61 0.34 11.12
N SER A 160 -20.99 0.26 9.84
CA SER A 160 -20.23 -0.45 8.78
C SER A 160 -18.90 0.21 8.43
N TYR A 161 -18.69 1.49 8.76
CA TYR A 161 -17.39 2.14 8.59
C TYR A 161 -16.38 1.65 9.66
N SER A 162 -16.89 1.38 10.86
CA SER A 162 -16.11 1.02 12.05
C SER A 162 -15.58 -0.43 12.04
N THR A 163 -16.10 -1.27 11.14
CA THR A 163 -15.69 -2.67 10.98
C THR A 163 -14.36 -2.83 10.25
N ARG A 164 -13.97 -1.85 9.43
CA ARG A 164 -12.77 -1.86 8.61
C ARG A 164 -11.48 -2.07 9.43
N LEU A 165 -11.30 -1.26 10.48
CA LEU A 165 -10.10 -1.29 11.33
C LEU A 165 -9.91 -2.65 12.00
N SER A 166 -10.99 -3.29 12.46
CA SER A 166 -10.89 -4.63 13.05
C SER A 166 -10.61 -5.71 12.01
N ALA A 167 -11.10 -5.56 10.78
CA ALA A 167 -10.74 -6.46 9.69
C ALA A 167 -9.24 -6.36 9.35
N ASP A 168 -8.66 -5.16 9.40
CA ASP A 168 -7.23 -4.95 9.16
C ASP A 168 -6.38 -5.66 10.24
N THR A 169 -6.71 -5.50 11.53
CA THR A 169 -6.02 -6.19 12.66
C THR A 169 -6.13 -7.71 12.56
N LEU A 170 -7.31 -8.24 12.21
CA LEU A 170 -7.53 -9.68 12.04
C LEU A 170 -6.73 -10.23 10.85
N THR A 171 -6.69 -9.49 9.74
CA THR A 171 -5.90 -9.84 8.55
C THR A 171 -4.41 -9.80 8.86
N GLU A 172 -3.95 -8.81 9.62
CA GLU A 172 -2.56 -8.72 10.10
C GLU A 172 -2.15 -9.99 10.86
N GLN A 173 -2.94 -10.39 11.85
CA GLN A 173 -2.68 -11.59 12.65
C GLN A 173 -2.65 -12.87 11.79
N GLU A 174 -3.67 -13.08 10.95
CA GLU A 174 -3.85 -14.35 10.24
C GLU A 174 -2.94 -14.48 9.02
N MET A 175 -2.77 -13.42 8.23
CA MET A 175 -2.05 -13.48 6.95
C MET A 175 -0.56 -13.17 7.09
N PHE A 176 -0.17 -12.28 8.00
CA PHE A 176 1.22 -11.84 8.12
C PHE A 176 1.96 -12.51 9.28
N PHE A 177 1.27 -12.80 10.38
CA PHE A 177 1.82 -13.56 11.52
C PHE A 177 1.38 -15.02 11.56
N GLY A 178 0.54 -15.47 10.62
CA GLY A 178 0.15 -16.88 10.47
C GLY A 178 -0.74 -17.44 11.58
N PHE A 179 -1.19 -16.64 12.55
CA PHE A 179 -1.94 -17.13 13.72
C PHE A 179 -3.45 -17.19 13.47
N LYS A 180 -3.98 -18.41 13.30
CA LYS A 180 -5.39 -18.72 13.03
C LYS A 180 -6.16 -19.04 14.32
N ALA A 181 -6.70 -18.03 14.98
CA ALA A 181 -7.48 -18.19 16.22
C ALA A 181 -8.91 -18.76 16.01
N GLY A 182 -9.42 -18.73 14.77
CA GLY A 182 -10.75 -19.23 14.43
C GLY A 182 -11.90 -18.23 14.66
N VAL A 183 -13.12 -18.62 14.26
CA VAL A 183 -14.29 -17.72 14.19
C VAL A 183 -14.76 -17.25 15.56
N GLY A 184 -14.71 -18.11 16.59
CA GLY A 184 -15.12 -17.76 17.95
C GLY A 184 -14.34 -16.57 18.51
N PHE A 185 -13.01 -16.59 18.33
CA PHE A 185 -12.14 -15.48 18.69
C PHE A 185 -12.49 -14.20 17.92
N GLN A 186 -12.60 -14.30 16.58
CA GLN A 186 -12.89 -13.16 15.71
C GLN A 186 -14.19 -12.45 16.10
N ILE A 187 -15.24 -13.20 16.44
CA ILE A 187 -16.51 -12.65 16.90
C ILE A 187 -16.34 -11.98 18.27
N LEU A 188 -15.76 -12.68 19.26
CA LEU A 188 -15.65 -12.17 20.63
C LEU A 188 -14.78 -10.91 20.72
N ILE A 189 -13.62 -10.87 20.05
CA ILE A 189 -12.70 -9.73 20.11
C ILE A 189 -13.28 -8.52 19.37
N THR A 190 -13.91 -8.73 18.21
CA THR A 190 -14.55 -7.65 17.44
C THR A 190 -15.77 -7.10 18.18
N LEU A 191 -16.59 -7.98 18.77
CA LEU A 191 -17.73 -7.58 19.59
C LEU A 191 -17.29 -6.80 20.82
N GLY A 192 -16.29 -7.29 21.56
CA GLY A 192 -15.73 -6.61 22.72
C GLY A 192 -15.21 -5.22 22.35
N THR A 193 -14.44 -5.07 21.29
CA THR A 193 -13.91 -3.74 20.93
C THR A 193 -14.99 -2.74 20.51
N ILE A 194 -16.06 -3.18 19.83
CA ILE A 194 -17.20 -2.31 19.49
C ILE A 194 -18.02 -1.95 20.73
N LEU A 195 -18.32 -2.91 21.60
CA LEU A 195 -19.07 -2.67 22.84
C LEU A 195 -18.32 -1.73 23.80
N THR A 196 -16.99 -1.80 23.85
CA THR A 196 -16.18 -0.83 24.60
C THR A 196 -16.35 0.59 24.06
N GLY A 197 -16.23 0.79 22.74
CA GLY A 197 -16.45 2.10 22.13
C GLY A 197 -17.86 2.63 22.40
N PHE A 198 -18.87 1.77 22.27
CA PHE A 198 -20.27 2.10 22.59
C PHE A 198 -20.44 2.54 24.05
N THR A 199 -19.77 1.85 24.97
CA THR A 199 -19.75 2.18 26.40
C THR A 199 -19.07 3.53 26.65
N PHE A 200 -17.92 3.81 26.04
CA PHE A 200 -17.23 5.10 26.19
C PHE A 200 -18.08 6.28 25.72
N ALA A 201 -18.72 6.16 24.56
CA ALA A 201 -19.62 7.19 24.06
C ALA A 201 -20.79 7.44 25.02
N GLY A 202 -21.43 6.37 25.53
CA GLY A 202 -22.54 6.46 26.46
C GLY A 202 -22.18 7.06 27.83
N LEU A 203 -21.04 6.64 28.40
CA LEU A 203 -20.57 7.15 29.70
C LEU A 203 -20.06 8.59 29.63
N ALA A 204 -19.49 9.02 28.49
CA ALA A 204 -18.96 10.36 28.30
C ALA A 204 -20.00 11.36 27.74
N ARG A 205 -21.20 10.92 27.37
CA ARG A 205 -22.19 11.73 26.62
C ARG A 205 -22.52 13.09 27.26
N ALA A 206 -22.57 13.15 28.59
CA ALA A 206 -22.84 14.39 29.32
C ALA A 206 -21.78 15.48 29.10
N LEU A 207 -20.56 15.10 28.72
CA LEU A 207 -19.44 16.00 28.50
C LEU A 207 -19.18 16.30 27.02
N ILE A 208 -19.50 15.37 26.11
CA ILE A 208 -19.10 15.47 24.70
C ILE A 208 -20.29 15.52 23.72
N VAL A 209 -21.49 15.08 24.12
CA VAL A 209 -22.69 15.01 23.27
C VAL A 209 -23.74 16.04 23.69
N GLU A 210 -24.15 16.03 24.95
CA GLU A 210 -25.24 16.87 25.48
C GLU A 210 -24.97 18.39 25.43
N PRO A 211 -23.73 18.90 25.60
CA PRO A 211 -23.48 20.34 25.57
C PRO A 211 -23.87 20.98 24.22
N LYS A 212 -24.68 22.04 24.26
CA LYS A 212 -25.14 22.76 23.06
C LYS A 212 -24.01 23.49 22.31
N ASN A 213 -23.02 23.98 23.04
CA ASN A 213 -21.85 24.68 22.49
C ASN A 213 -20.88 23.77 21.72
N LEU A 214 -21.02 22.44 21.84
CA LEU A 214 -20.25 21.47 21.07
C LEU A 214 -21.07 21.05 19.84
N VAL A 215 -20.78 21.67 18.70
CA VAL A 215 -21.28 21.25 17.40
C VAL A 215 -20.40 20.12 16.87
N TRP A 216 -20.99 19.11 16.21
CA TRP A 216 -20.26 18.00 15.57
C TRP A 216 -20.33 18.14 14.04
N PRO A 217 -19.31 18.73 13.38
CA PRO A 217 -19.39 19.04 11.95
C PRO A 217 -19.54 17.82 11.04
N GLY A 218 -19.00 16.66 11.47
CA GLY A 218 -19.01 15.43 10.68
C GLY A 218 -20.40 14.87 10.35
N VAL A 219 -21.47 15.31 11.02
CA VAL A 219 -22.86 14.87 10.73
C VAL A 219 -23.69 15.89 9.98
N LEU A 220 -23.21 17.13 9.84
CA LEU A 220 -24.00 18.24 9.26
C LEU A 220 -24.37 18.01 7.79
N ALA A 221 -23.51 17.34 7.03
CA ALA A 221 -23.84 16.96 5.65
C ALA A 221 -24.99 15.95 5.58
N ASN A 222 -25.06 15.02 6.54
CA ASN A 222 -26.11 13.99 6.57
C ASN A 222 -27.45 14.55 7.04
N THR A 223 -27.46 15.50 7.99
CA THR A 223 -28.69 16.21 8.39
C THR A 223 -29.21 17.07 7.23
N ALA A 224 -28.31 17.78 6.54
CA ALA A 224 -28.67 18.59 5.38
C ALA A 224 -29.25 17.73 4.25
N LEU A 225 -28.64 16.57 3.97
CA LEU A 225 -29.16 15.61 3.00
C LEU A 225 -30.54 15.09 3.41
N ASN A 226 -30.74 14.76 4.70
CA ASN A 226 -32.03 14.26 5.18
C ASN A 226 -33.16 15.26 4.95
N ARG A 227 -32.93 16.51 5.38
CA ARG A 227 -33.89 17.61 5.20
C ARG A 227 -34.20 17.82 3.71
N THR A 228 -33.16 17.81 2.87
CA THR A 228 -33.27 17.97 1.41
C THR A 228 -34.12 16.90 0.73
N LEU A 229 -34.06 15.65 1.20
CA LEU A 229 -34.82 14.54 0.61
C LEU A 229 -36.30 14.54 1.02
N HIS A 230 -36.61 14.90 2.27
CA HIS A 230 -37.97 14.85 2.81
C HIS A 230 -38.79 16.12 2.56
N HIS A 231 -38.17 17.31 2.52
CA HIS A 231 -38.86 18.60 2.35
C HIS A 231 -38.82 19.10 0.90
N LYS A 232 -39.32 18.27 -0.02
CA LYS A 232 -39.33 18.59 -1.46
C LYS A 232 -40.41 19.62 -1.78
N GLY A 233 -40.01 20.85 -2.09
CA GLY A 233 -40.91 21.89 -2.61
C GLY A 233 -41.25 23.02 -1.63
N GLU A 234 -40.72 23.00 -0.42
CA GLU A 234 -40.78 24.16 0.47
C GLU A 234 -39.91 25.29 -0.11
N SER A 235 -40.53 26.44 -0.36
CA SER A 235 -39.81 27.66 -0.68
C SER A 235 -39.10 28.14 0.59
N GLU A 236 -37.82 27.83 0.72
CA GLU A 236 -36.96 28.38 1.75
C GLU A 236 -36.86 29.91 1.55
N GLY A 237 -37.69 30.65 2.29
CA GLY A 237 -37.65 32.10 2.32
C GLY A 237 -36.31 32.60 2.84
N GLY A 238 -35.74 33.61 2.19
CA GLY A 238 -34.54 34.32 2.67
C GLY A 238 -33.26 34.14 1.84
N SER A 239 -33.21 33.25 0.84
CA SER A 239 -32.04 33.13 -0.05
C SER A 239 -32.27 33.82 -1.40
N THR A 240 -31.27 34.56 -1.88
CA THR A 240 -31.20 35.14 -3.23
C THR A 240 -31.17 34.08 -4.35
N TRP A 241 -30.92 32.80 -4.02
CA TRP A 241 -30.74 31.71 -4.98
C TRP A 241 -32.00 30.84 -5.16
N GLN A 242 -32.52 30.79 -6.39
CA GLN A 242 -33.82 30.16 -6.71
C GLN A 242 -33.84 28.63 -6.80
N ILE A 243 -32.68 27.98 -7.00
CA ILE A 243 -32.63 26.51 -7.11
C ILE A 243 -33.01 25.89 -5.74
N SER A 244 -33.77 24.79 -5.73
CA SER A 244 -34.05 24.07 -4.48
C SER A 244 -32.85 23.21 -4.07
N ARG A 245 -32.69 22.92 -2.78
CA ARG A 245 -31.59 22.03 -2.31
C ARG A 245 -31.61 20.68 -3.03
N TYR A 246 -32.80 20.13 -3.28
CA TYR A 246 -32.98 18.86 -3.99
C TYR A 246 -32.55 18.94 -5.45
N ALA A 247 -32.97 19.98 -6.18
CA ALA A 247 -32.58 20.15 -7.58
C ALA A 247 -31.06 20.35 -7.71
N PHE A 248 -30.47 21.15 -6.82
CA PHE A 248 -29.03 21.34 -6.75
C PHE A 248 -28.30 20.03 -6.48
N PHE A 249 -28.74 19.26 -5.47
CA PHE A 249 -28.20 17.94 -5.15
C PHE A 249 -28.18 17.02 -6.37
N MET A 250 -29.30 16.91 -7.09
CA MET A 250 -29.42 16.01 -8.26
C MET A 250 -28.50 16.41 -9.41
N VAL A 251 -28.40 17.72 -9.72
CA VAL A 251 -27.51 18.21 -10.78
C VAL A 251 -26.05 17.91 -10.45
N VAL A 252 -25.62 18.23 -9.23
CA VAL A 252 -24.25 17.98 -8.77
C VAL A 252 -23.96 16.49 -8.70
N PHE A 253 -24.89 15.69 -8.19
CA PHE A 253 -24.75 14.23 -8.10
C PHE A 253 -24.51 13.62 -9.48
N VAL A 254 -25.33 13.96 -10.48
CA VAL A 254 -25.17 13.43 -11.85
C VAL A 254 -23.88 13.93 -12.50
N ALA A 255 -23.57 15.21 -12.36
CA ALA A 255 -22.33 15.77 -12.92
C ALA A 255 -21.08 15.12 -12.33
N SER A 256 -21.04 14.96 -11.01
CA SER A 256 -19.94 14.29 -10.30
C SER A 256 -19.88 12.80 -10.60
N PHE A 257 -21.04 12.12 -10.68
CA PHE A 257 -21.12 10.71 -11.06
C PHE A 257 -20.49 10.48 -12.43
N VAL A 258 -20.84 11.29 -13.43
CA VAL A 258 -20.27 11.19 -14.79
C VAL A 258 -18.79 11.57 -14.80
N TRP A 259 -18.43 12.66 -14.11
CA TRP A 259 -17.05 13.11 -14.02
C TRP A 259 -16.13 12.04 -13.45
N TYR A 260 -16.54 11.31 -12.40
CA TYR A 260 -15.70 10.33 -11.72
C TYR A 260 -15.21 9.17 -12.61
N TRP A 261 -15.89 8.87 -13.73
CA TRP A 261 -15.39 7.88 -14.71
C TRP A 261 -14.09 8.33 -15.37
N PHE A 262 -13.86 9.64 -15.50
CA PHE A 262 -12.62 10.18 -16.06
C PHE A 262 -11.40 9.90 -15.17
N PRO A 263 -11.28 10.46 -13.95
CA PRO A 263 -10.10 10.27 -13.13
C PRO A 263 -9.94 8.85 -12.57
N ASN A 264 -10.98 8.01 -12.60
CA ASN A 264 -10.88 6.64 -12.07
C ASN A 264 -10.63 5.56 -13.14
N PHE A 265 -11.14 5.73 -14.37
CA PHE A 265 -11.02 4.71 -15.42
C PHE A 265 -10.50 5.25 -16.75
N ILE A 266 -11.12 6.29 -17.32
CA ILE A 266 -10.81 6.75 -18.68
C ILE A 266 -9.44 7.44 -18.75
N PHE A 267 -9.15 8.34 -17.80
CA PHE A 267 -7.91 9.12 -17.72
C PHE A 267 -7.40 9.25 -16.27
N PRO A 268 -6.87 8.16 -15.67
CA PRO A 268 -6.42 8.17 -14.28
C PRO A 268 -5.35 9.20 -13.91
N ALA A 269 -4.52 9.66 -14.87
CA ALA A 269 -3.52 10.69 -14.59
C ALA A 269 -4.12 12.05 -14.19
N VAL A 270 -5.41 12.30 -14.45
CA VAL A 270 -6.13 13.49 -13.98
C VAL A 270 -6.43 13.40 -12.46
N GLY A 271 -6.59 12.19 -11.93
CA GLY A 271 -6.63 11.95 -10.48
C GLY A 271 -5.24 12.04 -9.84
N TYR A 272 -4.23 11.44 -10.48
CA TYR A 272 -2.82 11.50 -10.08
C TYR A 272 -2.05 12.59 -10.83
N PHE A 273 -2.50 13.84 -10.71
CA PHE A 273 -2.03 14.94 -11.55
C PHE A 273 -0.63 15.44 -11.15
N THR A 274 0.40 14.91 -11.79
CA THR A 274 1.82 15.24 -11.54
C THR A 274 2.50 15.80 -12.78
N PHE A 275 1.96 16.87 -13.35
CA PHE A 275 2.45 17.41 -14.64
C PHE A 275 3.94 17.78 -14.65
N LEU A 276 4.50 18.27 -13.52
CA LEU A 276 5.94 18.55 -13.41
C LEU A 276 6.79 17.29 -13.58
N CYS A 277 6.33 16.16 -13.05
CA CYS A 277 6.98 14.86 -13.24
C CYS A 277 6.82 14.36 -14.68
N TRP A 278 5.79 14.78 -15.42
CA TRP A 278 5.64 14.43 -16.83
C TRP A 278 6.56 15.24 -17.75
N ILE A 279 6.85 16.50 -17.38
CA ILE A 279 7.82 17.36 -18.08
C ILE A 279 9.25 16.87 -17.83
N TRP A 280 9.58 16.50 -16.59
CA TRP A 280 10.92 16.02 -16.20
C TRP A 280 10.89 14.62 -15.56
N PRO A 281 10.52 13.58 -16.32
CA PRO A 281 10.32 12.24 -15.77
C PRO A 281 11.61 11.63 -15.22
N ARG A 282 12.78 11.99 -15.77
CA ARG A 282 14.08 11.45 -15.31
C ARG A 282 14.71 12.25 -14.17
N ASN A 283 14.17 13.43 -13.81
CA ASN A 283 14.74 14.24 -12.74
C ASN A 283 14.23 13.74 -11.40
N ALA A 284 15.12 13.15 -10.63
CA ALA A 284 14.70 12.45 -9.44
C ALA A 284 14.37 13.39 -8.27
N VAL A 285 14.97 14.58 -8.19
CA VAL A 285 14.56 15.64 -7.23
C VAL A 285 13.13 16.10 -7.53
N VAL A 286 12.79 16.31 -8.80
CA VAL A 286 11.42 16.67 -9.22
C VAL A 286 10.42 15.58 -8.81
N ASN A 287 10.78 14.31 -9.01
CA ASN A 287 9.92 13.18 -8.62
C ASN A 287 9.78 12.99 -7.11
N GLN A 288 10.82 13.31 -6.33
CA GLN A 288 10.78 13.28 -4.86
C GLN A 288 9.91 14.40 -4.27
N LEU A 289 9.99 15.60 -4.82
CA LEU A 289 9.26 16.75 -4.30
C LEU A 289 7.82 16.81 -4.81
N PHE A 290 7.61 16.58 -6.11
CA PHE A 290 6.34 16.82 -6.78
C PHE A 290 5.59 15.55 -7.18
N GLY A 291 6.21 14.37 -7.11
CA GLY A 291 5.54 13.11 -7.39
C GLY A 291 4.51 12.77 -6.33
N MET A 292 3.32 12.32 -6.75
CA MET A 292 2.26 11.90 -5.83
C MET A 292 2.53 10.50 -5.27
N SER A 293 2.87 9.51 -6.10
CA SER A 293 3.16 8.14 -5.63
C SER A 293 4.61 7.89 -5.25
N SER A 294 5.54 8.69 -5.75
CA SER A 294 7.00 8.54 -5.58
C SER A 294 7.63 9.59 -4.66
N GLY A 295 6.84 10.57 -4.19
CA GLY A 295 7.34 11.77 -3.55
C GLY A 295 6.34 12.39 -2.56
N LEU A 296 6.59 13.65 -2.22
CA LEU A 296 5.83 14.41 -1.22
C LEU A 296 4.53 15.01 -1.75
N GLY A 297 4.34 15.11 -3.08
CA GLY A 297 3.16 15.75 -3.66
C GLY A 297 3.05 17.25 -3.34
N MET A 298 4.13 18.02 -3.54
CA MET A 298 4.15 19.47 -3.28
C MET A 298 3.27 20.30 -4.23
N VAL A 299 2.81 19.73 -5.35
CA VAL A 299 1.75 20.34 -6.16
C VAL A 299 0.41 19.80 -5.64
N PRO A 300 -0.39 20.62 -4.93
CA PRO A 300 -1.63 20.19 -4.29
C PRO A 300 -2.83 20.19 -5.26
N LEU A 301 -2.64 19.68 -6.48
CA LEU A 301 -3.67 19.68 -7.52
C LEU A 301 -4.07 18.25 -7.89
N THR A 302 -5.37 18.00 -7.82
CA THR A 302 -6.03 16.79 -8.33
C THR A 302 -7.43 17.18 -8.74
N PHE A 303 -7.97 16.52 -9.77
CA PHE A 303 -9.34 16.73 -10.23
C PHE A 303 -10.26 15.57 -9.85
N ASP A 304 -9.83 14.76 -8.88
CA ASP A 304 -10.59 13.63 -8.36
C ASP A 304 -11.08 13.93 -6.95
N TRP A 305 -12.41 14.02 -6.77
CA TRP A 305 -13.02 14.24 -5.47
C TRP A 305 -12.65 13.15 -4.46
N SER A 306 -12.42 11.90 -4.88
CA SER A 306 -11.99 10.82 -3.98
C SER A 306 -10.58 11.06 -3.41
N GLN A 307 -9.71 11.76 -4.15
CA GLN A 307 -8.38 12.18 -3.68
C GLN A 307 -8.44 13.39 -2.75
N ILE A 308 -9.39 14.32 -3.00
CA ILE A 308 -9.64 15.51 -2.18
C ILE A 308 -10.28 15.12 -0.84
N ALA A 309 -11.29 14.25 -0.88
CA ALA A 309 -12.01 13.75 0.29
C ALA A 309 -11.33 12.53 0.95
N TYR A 310 -10.06 12.25 0.62
CA TYR A 310 -9.32 11.08 1.10
C TYR A 310 -9.24 11.01 2.63
N ILE A 311 -9.14 12.16 3.30
CA ILE A 311 -9.14 12.28 4.77
C ILE A 311 -10.50 12.75 5.34
N GLY A 312 -11.56 12.62 4.54
CA GLY A 312 -12.89 13.17 4.79
C GLY A 312 -13.15 14.46 4.02
N SER A 313 -14.42 14.81 3.84
CA SER A 313 -14.80 16.00 3.08
C SER A 313 -14.28 17.28 3.75
N PRO A 314 -13.56 18.16 3.01
CA PRO A 314 -13.11 19.44 3.56
C PRO A 314 -14.26 20.43 3.79
N LEU A 315 -15.41 20.24 3.13
CA LEU A 315 -16.56 21.17 3.18
C LEU A 315 -17.26 21.16 4.54
N VAL A 316 -17.11 20.08 5.31
CA VAL A 316 -17.69 19.97 6.66
C VAL A 316 -16.72 20.42 7.75
N VAL A 317 -15.45 20.66 7.42
CA VAL A 317 -14.43 20.98 8.41
C VAL A 317 -14.35 22.50 8.62
N PRO A 318 -14.32 22.99 9.87
CA PRO A 318 -14.14 24.40 10.14
C PRO A 318 -12.83 24.94 9.58
N THR A 319 -12.88 26.16 9.05
CA THR A 319 -11.73 26.83 8.44
C THR A 319 -10.50 26.91 9.35
N TRP A 320 -10.68 27.22 10.63
CA TRP A 320 -9.55 27.29 11.57
C TRP A 320 -8.83 25.94 11.70
N ALA A 321 -9.57 24.83 11.64
CA ALA A 321 -8.99 23.49 11.70
C ALA A 321 -8.20 23.19 10.42
N ILE A 322 -8.77 23.52 9.25
CA ILE A 322 -8.09 23.41 7.95
C ILE A 322 -6.78 24.19 7.94
N LEU A 323 -6.77 25.43 8.46
CA LEU A 323 -5.57 26.25 8.53
C LEU A 323 -4.47 25.64 9.41
N ASN A 324 -4.81 25.01 10.54
CA ASN A 324 -3.82 24.33 11.39
C ASN A 324 -3.24 23.10 10.71
N VAL A 325 -4.06 22.29 10.04
CA VAL A 325 -3.60 21.12 9.27
C VAL A 325 -2.75 21.56 8.07
N GLY A 326 -3.15 22.62 7.36
CA GLY A 326 -2.38 23.20 6.26
C GLY A 326 -1.04 23.79 6.71
N ALA A 327 -1.01 24.49 7.84
CA ALA A 327 0.23 24.96 8.45
C ALA A 327 1.14 23.78 8.83
N SER A 328 0.56 22.71 9.37
CA SER A 328 1.29 21.47 9.66
C SER A 328 1.91 20.86 8.42
N LEU A 329 1.15 20.75 7.32
CA LEU A 329 1.62 20.22 6.04
C LEU A 329 2.81 21.03 5.52
N VAL A 330 2.65 22.35 5.45
CA VAL A 330 3.71 23.24 4.94
C VAL A 330 4.96 23.15 5.82
N PHE A 331 4.80 23.27 7.14
CA PHE A 331 5.93 23.29 8.05
C PHE A 331 6.64 21.93 8.11
N TRP A 332 5.93 20.85 8.45
CA TRP A 332 6.57 19.56 8.68
C TRP A 332 6.91 18.81 7.40
N ILE A 333 6.03 18.83 6.40
CA ILE A 333 6.20 18.01 5.19
C ILE A 333 6.88 18.80 4.08
N TYR A 334 6.56 20.08 3.87
CA TYR A 334 7.18 20.82 2.76
C TYR A 334 8.48 21.53 3.13
N ILE A 335 8.75 21.79 4.42
CA ILE A 335 9.98 22.45 4.87
C ILE A 335 10.88 21.47 5.62
N ILE A 336 10.43 20.93 6.76
CA ILE A 336 11.28 20.11 7.65
C ILE A 336 11.68 18.79 6.98
N THR A 337 10.74 18.10 6.33
CA THR A 337 11.03 16.80 5.70
C THR A 337 12.10 16.89 4.60
N PRO A 338 12.02 17.79 3.59
CA PRO A 338 13.11 18.01 2.65
C PRO A 338 14.42 18.45 3.30
N ALA A 339 14.36 19.34 4.31
CA ALA A 339 15.55 19.79 5.01
C ALA A 339 16.28 18.63 5.69
N MET A 340 15.55 17.71 6.32
CA MET A 340 16.12 16.51 6.95
C MET A 340 16.57 15.46 5.92
N TYR A 341 15.82 15.31 4.82
CA TYR A 341 16.16 14.37 3.74
C TYR A 341 17.46 14.75 3.04
N TYR A 342 17.57 16.01 2.58
CA TYR A 342 18.75 16.47 1.83
C TYR A 342 19.96 16.76 2.73
N SER A 343 19.77 16.92 4.05
CA SER A 343 20.87 16.87 5.03
C SER A 343 21.31 15.44 5.39
N ASN A 344 20.68 14.43 4.78
CA ASN A 344 20.93 13.01 5.02
C ASN A 344 20.79 12.62 6.50
N THR A 345 19.82 13.23 7.19
CA THR A 345 19.50 12.88 8.58
C THR A 345 19.01 11.44 8.64
N TRP A 346 19.57 10.63 9.55
CA TRP A 346 19.26 9.20 9.73
C TRP A 346 19.46 8.34 8.47
N PHE A 347 20.42 8.70 7.61
CA PHE A 347 20.68 8.00 6.35
C PHE A 347 19.47 7.98 5.40
N SER A 348 18.52 8.89 5.60
CA SER A 348 17.26 8.89 4.85
C SER A 348 17.42 9.20 3.37
N ALA A 349 18.51 9.85 2.95
CA ALA A 349 18.79 10.12 1.54
C ALA A 349 19.01 8.84 0.72
N TYR A 350 19.32 7.71 1.37
CA TYR A 350 19.44 6.39 0.76
C TYR A 350 18.11 5.62 0.72
N LEU A 351 17.00 6.27 1.08
CA LEU A 351 15.66 5.69 1.10
C LEU A 351 14.72 6.54 0.23
N PRO A 352 13.57 5.98 -0.21
CA PRO A 352 12.50 6.81 -0.75
C PRO A 352 12.10 7.87 0.28
N ILE A 353 11.92 9.12 -0.16
CA ILE A 353 11.53 10.23 0.74
C ILE A 353 10.23 9.91 1.50
N GLN A 354 9.28 9.27 0.81
CA GLN A 354 8.01 8.81 1.36
C GLN A 354 7.75 7.35 0.91
N SER A 355 7.51 6.46 1.88
CA SER A 355 7.12 5.06 1.64
C SER A 355 6.44 4.50 2.89
N THR A 356 5.54 3.52 2.72
CA THR A 356 4.93 2.74 3.82
C THR A 356 5.76 1.51 4.21
N ALA A 357 6.81 1.21 3.45
CA ALA A 357 7.74 0.11 3.73
C ALA A 357 8.86 0.56 4.67
N VAL A 358 9.40 -0.41 5.40
CA VAL A 358 10.59 -0.28 6.24
C VAL A 358 11.76 -0.99 5.53
N PHE A 359 12.99 -0.53 5.74
CA PHE A 359 14.15 -0.93 4.94
C PHE A 359 15.29 -1.49 5.79
N ASP A 360 16.12 -2.33 5.18
CA ASP A 360 17.43 -2.72 5.70
C ASP A 360 18.53 -1.73 5.26
N ASP A 361 19.75 -1.94 5.76
CA ASP A 361 20.98 -1.19 5.44
C ASP A 361 21.35 -1.25 3.95
N ALA A 362 20.89 -2.26 3.22
CA ALA A 362 21.04 -2.36 1.77
C ALA A 362 19.96 -1.58 0.99
N GLY A 363 19.03 -0.90 1.67
CA GLY A 363 17.92 -0.17 1.05
C GLY A 363 16.84 -1.08 0.45
N LYS A 364 16.82 -2.37 0.80
CA LYS A 364 15.76 -3.32 0.41
C LYS A 364 14.67 -3.34 1.47
N THR A 365 13.47 -3.79 1.11
CA THR A 365 12.39 -3.94 2.09
C THR A 365 12.82 -4.94 3.17
N TYR A 366 12.69 -4.54 4.43
CA TYR A 366 13.19 -5.30 5.58
C TYR A 366 12.55 -6.68 5.65
N ASN A 367 13.38 -7.74 5.67
CA ASN A 367 12.87 -9.10 5.75
C ASN A 367 12.80 -9.58 7.21
N VAL A 368 11.57 -9.66 7.72
CA VAL A 368 11.25 -10.06 9.09
C VAL A 368 11.70 -11.48 9.42
N THR A 369 11.59 -12.42 8.48
CA THR A 369 11.88 -13.82 8.77
C THR A 369 13.35 -14.06 9.10
N LYS A 370 14.24 -13.12 8.70
CA LYS A 370 15.66 -13.18 9.02
C LYS A 370 15.98 -12.91 10.50
N ILE A 371 15.10 -12.24 11.23
CA ILE A 371 15.32 -11.86 12.65
C ILE A 371 14.48 -12.68 13.64
N LEU A 372 13.73 -13.65 13.13
CA LEU A 372 12.91 -14.55 13.94
C LEU A 372 13.58 -15.93 14.07
N THR A 373 13.32 -16.61 15.19
CA THR A 373 13.61 -18.03 15.37
C THR A 373 12.56 -18.89 14.65
N HIS A 374 12.76 -20.20 14.59
CA HIS A 374 11.76 -21.13 14.05
C HIS A 374 10.43 -21.14 14.82
N ASP A 375 10.40 -20.60 16.05
CA ASP A 375 9.21 -20.44 16.88
C ASP A 375 8.62 -19.02 16.83
N ASP A 376 8.95 -18.24 15.79
CA ASP A 376 8.51 -16.85 15.59
C ASP A 376 8.86 -15.89 16.76
N LYS A 377 9.91 -16.20 17.54
CA LYS A 377 10.44 -15.31 18.58
C LYS A 377 11.56 -14.45 18.02
N PHE A 378 11.66 -13.22 18.50
CA PHE A 378 12.75 -12.32 18.14
C PHE A 378 14.10 -12.88 18.59
N ASP A 379 15.08 -12.88 17.68
CA ASP A 379 16.46 -13.31 17.92
C ASP A 379 17.42 -12.14 17.78
N HIS A 380 18.00 -11.71 18.90
CA HIS A 380 18.91 -10.56 18.94
C HIS A 380 20.21 -10.83 18.16
N ALA A 381 20.72 -12.07 18.13
CA ALA A 381 21.95 -12.38 17.42
C ALA A 381 21.72 -12.31 15.90
N LYS A 382 20.59 -12.83 15.43
CA LYS A 382 20.19 -12.71 14.01
C LYS A 382 19.93 -11.27 13.60
N TYR A 383 19.30 -10.47 14.47
CA TYR A 383 19.10 -9.04 14.21
C TYR A 383 20.42 -8.30 14.05
N SER A 384 21.37 -8.50 14.98
CA SER A 384 22.69 -7.89 14.92
C SER A 384 23.50 -8.35 13.70
N ALA A 385 23.29 -9.58 13.21
CA ALA A 385 23.94 -10.11 12.01
C ALA A 385 23.29 -9.67 10.69
N TYR A 386 21.99 -9.36 10.69
CA TYR A 386 21.26 -8.95 9.49
C TYR A 386 21.34 -7.45 9.27
N SER A 387 20.58 -6.66 10.03
CA SER A 387 20.46 -5.22 9.79
C SER A 387 19.60 -4.53 10.85
N GLN A 388 19.93 -3.29 11.17
CA GLN A 388 19.01 -2.41 11.89
C GLN A 388 17.89 -1.92 10.96
N ILE A 389 16.73 -1.55 11.53
CA ILE A 389 15.63 -1.01 10.73
C ILE A 389 15.93 0.43 10.33
N TYR A 390 15.74 0.74 9.05
CA TYR A 390 15.77 2.08 8.50
C TYR A 390 14.39 2.52 8.02
N LEU A 391 14.02 3.75 8.40
CA LEU A 391 12.74 4.37 8.12
C LEU A 391 12.88 5.53 7.13
N PRO A 392 12.01 5.60 6.10
CA PRO A 392 11.82 6.82 5.31
C PRO A 392 11.60 8.03 6.21
N ILE A 393 12.17 9.18 5.85
CA ILE A 393 12.12 10.38 6.72
C ILE A 393 10.68 10.80 7.05
N THR A 394 9.79 10.74 6.07
CA THR A 394 8.37 11.05 6.24
C THR A 394 7.69 10.07 7.18
N TYR A 395 8.05 8.78 7.11
CA TYR A 395 7.52 7.77 8.02
C TYR A 395 8.01 8.01 9.45
N ALA A 396 9.31 8.27 9.64
CA ALA A 396 9.91 8.54 10.93
C ALA A 396 9.31 9.80 11.60
N LEU A 397 9.12 10.89 10.84
CA LEU A 397 8.53 12.12 11.37
C LEU A 397 7.03 11.97 11.64
N SER A 398 6.24 11.53 10.66
CA SER A 398 4.77 11.55 10.77
C SER A 398 4.22 10.41 11.61
N ASN A 399 4.75 9.18 11.52
CA ASN A 399 4.24 8.05 12.29
C ASN A 399 4.82 7.93 13.70
N PHE A 400 5.97 8.56 13.99
CA PHE A 400 6.57 8.53 15.32
C PHE A 400 6.62 9.92 15.95
N GLY A 401 7.49 10.82 15.46
CA GLY A 401 7.75 12.11 16.10
C GLY A 401 6.47 12.92 16.34
N LEU A 402 5.74 13.21 15.27
CA LEU A 402 4.51 14.01 15.35
C LEU A 402 3.41 13.34 16.16
N GLN A 403 3.28 12.00 16.13
CA GLN A 403 2.32 11.30 16.99
C GLN A 403 2.66 11.43 18.47
N PHE A 404 3.94 11.27 18.86
CA PHE A 404 4.38 11.47 20.25
C PHE A 404 4.11 12.90 20.73
N ALA A 405 4.42 13.88 19.87
CA ALA A 405 4.16 15.28 20.19
C ALA A 405 2.66 15.56 20.29
N ALA A 406 1.83 15.02 19.39
CA ALA A 406 0.40 15.24 19.37
C ALA A 406 -0.29 14.73 20.64
N VAL A 407 0.10 13.55 21.14
CA VAL A 407 -0.47 12.97 22.37
C VAL A 407 -0.16 13.84 23.59
N MET A 408 1.11 14.25 23.77
CA MET A 408 1.47 15.12 24.88
C MET A 408 0.84 16.50 24.76
N ALA A 409 0.80 17.04 23.54
CA ALA A 409 0.13 18.29 23.26
C ALA A 409 -1.35 18.22 23.59
N LEU A 410 -2.03 17.11 23.28
CA LEU A 410 -3.43 16.89 23.59
C LEU A 410 -3.68 16.90 25.11
N ILE A 411 -2.85 16.21 25.89
CA ILE A 411 -2.97 16.17 27.35
C ILE A 411 -2.79 17.57 27.94
N VAL A 412 -1.72 18.27 27.57
CA VAL A 412 -1.42 19.61 28.11
C VAL A 412 -2.46 20.63 27.65
N TRP A 413 -2.85 20.59 26.37
CA TRP A 413 -3.94 21.42 25.83
C TRP A 413 -5.25 21.22 26.59
N PHE A 414 -5.62 19.97 26.86
CA PHE A 414 -6.85 19.66 27.59
C PHE A 414 -6.80 20.21 29.03
N VAL A 415 -5.66 20.05 29.70
CA VAL A 415 -5.47 20.57 31.06
C VAL A 415 -5.50 22.11 31.10
N LEU A 416 -4.91 22.79 30.11
CA LEU A 416 -4.84 24.25 30.08
C LEU A 416 -6.13 24.90 29.56
N GLU A 417 -6.55 24.56 28.34
CA GLU A 417 -7.65 25.21 27.64
C GLU A 417 -9.03 24.68 28.04
N LYS A 418 -9.12 23.42 28.48
CA LYS A 418 -10.40 22.78 28.87
C LYS A 418 -10.51 22.50 30.36
N HIS A 419 -9.76 23.22 31.19
CA HIS A 419 -9.78 23.10 32.65
C HIS A 419 -11.18 23.27 33.27
N THR A 420 -12.07 24.05 32.64
CA THR A 420 -13.47 24.22 33.09
C THR A 420 -14.28 22.94 32.91
N ALA A 421 -14.10 22.23 31.79
CA ALA A 421 -14.71 20.93 31.57
C ALA A 421 -14.14 19.88 32.55
N LEU A 422 -12.83 19.92 32.81
CA LEU A 422 -12.19 19.06 33.81
C LEU A 422 -12.76 19.28 35.22
N ARG A 423 -12.97 20.54 35.62
CA ARG A 423 -13.59 20.89 36.92
C ARG A 423 -15.07 20.49 37.00
N ARG A 424 -15.79 20.56 35.87
CA ARG A 424 -17.21 20.17 35.78
C ARG A 424 -17.40 18.65 35.64
N ALA A 425 -16.38 17.88 35.25
CA ALA A 425 -16.52 16.45 35.01
C ALA A 425 -17.05 15.66 36.22
N PRO A 426 -16.54 15.82 37.46
CA PRO A 426 -17.04 15.07 38.62
C PRO A 426 -18.49 15.43 38.97
N SER A 427 -18.87 16.71 38.87
CA SER A 427 -20.22 17.17 39.19
C SER A 427 -21.23 16.78 38.11
N ALA A 428 -20.85 16.86 36.83
CA ALA A 428 -21.65 16.38 35.71
C ALA A 428 -21.89 14.87 35.82
N PHE A 429 -20.83 14.09 36.08
CA PHE A 429 -20.93 12.64 36.25
C PHE A 429 -21.79 12.25 37.46
N LYS A 430 -21.62 12.93 38.60
CA LYS A 430 -22.43 12.71 39.82
C LYS A 430 -23.89 13.11 39.65
N SER A 431 -24.16 14.23 38.96
CA SER A 431 -25.53 14.67 38.64
C SER A 431 -26.21 13.68 37.69
N TRP A 432 -25.48 13.18 36.71
CA TRP A 432 -25.96 12.21 35.73
C TRP A 432 -26.22 10.82 36.33
N MET A 433 -25.31 10.30 37.16
CA MET A 433 -25.53 9.04 37.89
C MET A 433 -26.70 9.09 38.87
N ARG A 434 -26.96 10.27 39.46
CA ARG A 434 -28.04 10.44 40.45
C ARG A 434 -29.39 10.79 39.84
N ALA A 435 -29.45 11.26 38.60
CA ALA A 435 -30.71 11.63 37.96
C ALA A 435 -31.42 10.36 37.45
N PRO A 436 -32.50 9.91 38.11
CA PRO A 436 -33.33 8.85 37.55
C PRO A 436 -34.15 9.49 36.42
N CYS A 437 -33.77 9.25 35.17
CA CYS A 437 -34.44 9.80 33.98
C CYS A 437 -34.60 11.33 34.02
N LYS A 438 -33.57 12.09 33.62
CA LYS A 438 -33.84 13.42 33.08
C LYS A 438 -34.68 13.24 31.82
N VAL A 439 -35.86 13.81 31.82
CA VAL A 439 -36.61 14.03 30.58
C VAL A 439 -35.81 15.06 29.77
N THR A 440 -35.68 14.85 28.46
CA THR A 440 -35.01 15.81 27.57
C THR A 440 -35.68 17.19 27.65
N LYS A 441 -35.03 18.24 27.13
CA LYS A 441 -35.40 19.66 27.34
C LYS A 441 -36.87 20.02 27.03
N GLU A 442 -37.63 19.17 26.35
CA GLU A 442 -39.05 19.34 26.01
C GLU A 442 -40.04 18.43 26.78
N GLY A 443 -39.59 17.55 27.69
CA GLY A 443 -40.56 16.70 28.41
C GLY A 443 -41.00 15.43 27.65
N THR A 444 -40.52 15.21 26.42
CA THR A 444 -41.12 14.27 25.45
C THR A 444 -40.59 12.84 25.52
N TYR A 445 -39.27 12.63 25.67
CA TYR A 445 -38.66 11.29 25.64
C TYR A 445 -37.95 10.90 26.93
N LYS A 446 -38.00 9.60 27.23
CA LYS A 446 -37.23 9.01 28.33
C LYS A 446 -35.80 8.74 27.88
N ASP A 447 -34.85 9.29 28.62
CA ASP A 447 -33.43 9.03 28.39
C ASP A 447 -33.05 7.55 28.71
N VAL A 448 -31.90 7.13 28.17
CA VAL A 448 -31.26 5.83 28.44
C VAL A 448 -30.54 5.89 29.78
N PRO A 449 -30.87 4.98 30.73
CA PRO A 449 -30.18 4.90 32.00
C PRO A 449 -28.69 4.56 31.85
N VAL A 450 -27.84 5.14 32.69
CA VAL A 450 -26.39 4.88 32.76
C VAL A 450 -26.06 3.38 32.82
N TRP A 451 -26.86 2.64 33.59
CA TRP A 451 -26.60 1.22 33.84
C TRP A 451 -26.73 0.36 32.58
N TRP A 452 -27.44 0.83 31.53
CA TRP A 452 -27.48 0.12 30.24
C TRP A 452 -26.09 0.10 29.61
N TYR A 453 -25.43 1.26 29.56
CA TYR A 453 -24.05 1.39 29.07
C TYR A 453 -23.04 0.72 30.01
N ALA A 454 -23.26 0.75 31.32
CA ALA A 454 -22.40 0.03 32.26
C ALA A 454 -22.49 -1.49 32.06
N LEU A 455 -23.68 -2.03 31.82
CA LEU A 455 -23.89 -3.45 31.54
C LEU A 455 -23.22 -3.87 30.22
N THR A 456 -23.30 -3.05 29.17
CA THR A 456 -22.54 -3.31 27.93
C THR A 456 -21.04 -3.24 28.16
N GLY A 457 -20.57 -2.36 29.06
CA GLY A 457 -19.17 -2.29 29.46
C GLY A 457 -18.68 -3.55 30.17
N VAL A 458 -19.48 -4.10 31.09
CA VAL A 458 -19.18 -5.38 31.77
C VAL A 458 -19.18 -6.53 30.78
N ALA A 459 -20.18 -6.60 29.89
CA ALA A 459 -20.23 -7.62 28.84
C ALA A 459 -19.03 -7.52 27.88
N SER A 460 -18.63 -6.30 27.53
CA SER A 460 -17.46 -6.04 26.71
C SER A 460 -16.18 -6.53 27.37
N LEU A 461 -15.96 -6.15 28.63
CA LEU A 461 -14.79 -6.55 29.40
C LEU A 461 -14.69 -8.08 29.50
N PHE A 462 -15.81 -8.75 29.74
CA PHE A 462 -15.88 -10.21 29.74
C PHE A 462 -15.49 -10.79 28.38
N CYS A 463 -16.02 -10.26 27.27
CA CYS A 463 -15.68 -10.73 25.92
C CYS A 463 -14.17 -10.54 25.62
N LEU A 464 -13.60 -9.39 25.97
CA LEU A 464 -12.19 -9.09 25.72
C LEU A 464 -11.25 -9.97 26.57
N ILE A 465 -11.53 -10.12 27.87
CA ILE A 465 -10.74 -11.00 28.74
C ILE A 465 -10.85 -12.45 28.27
N LEU A 466 -12.06 -12.93 27.97
CA LEU A 466 -12.27 -14.30 27.48
C LEU A 466 -11.52 -14.54 26.16
N ALA A 467 -11.60 -13.60 25.21
CA ALA A 467 -10.90 -13.70 23.93
C ALA A 467 -9.37 -13.75 24.10
N CYS A 468 -8.83 -12.99 25.04
CA CYS A 468 -7.39 -12.90 25.27
C CYS A 468 -6.82 -14.04 26.14
N GLU A 469 -7.60 -14.59 27.07
CA GLU A 469 -7.16 -15.67 27.97
C GLU A 469 -7.41 -17.07 27.39
N TYR A 470 -8.49 -17.27 26.63
CA TYR A 470 -8.81 -18.58 26.07
C TYR A 470 -7.92 -18.91 24.86
N TRP A 471 -7.61 -17.93 24.01
CA TRP A 471 -6.72 -18.11 22.86
C TRP A 471 -5.30 -17.62 23.17
N PRO A 472 -4.25 -18.28 22.67
CA PRO A 472 -2.85 -17.92 22.97
C PRO A 472 -2.38 -16.67 22.20
N VAL A 473 -3.10 -15.56 22.31
CA VAL A 473 -2.76 -14.26 21.68
C VAL A 473 -1.71 -13.45 22.44
N GLN A 474 -1.06 -14.06 23.44
CA GLN A 474 0.04 -13.51 24.25
C GLN A 474 -0.31 -12.30 25.14
N LEU A 475 -1.52 -11.74 25.04
CA LEU A 475 -2.00 -10.64 25.88
C LEU A 475 -2.76 -11.18 27.10
N PRO A 476 -2.25 -11.03 28.34
CA PRO A 476 -2.97 -11.44 29.54
C PRO A 476 -4.07 -10.45 29.93
N TRP A 477 -5.00 -10.87 30.81
CA TRP A 477 -6.16 -10.10 31.27
C TRP A 477 -5.79 -8.72 31.83
N TYR A 478 -4.66 -8.59 32.53
CA TYR A 478 -4.22 -7.28 33.06
C TYR A 478 -3.75 -6.34 31.94
N GLY A 479 -3.29 -6.89 30.81
CA GLY A 479 -2.97 -6.13 29.60
C GLY A 479 -4.23 -5.52 28.97
N VAL A 480 -5.34 -6.27 28.97
CA VAL A 480 -6.66 -5.77 28.56
C VAL A 480 -7.09 -4.59 29.42
N LEU A 481 -6.98 -4.72 30.75
CA LEU A 481 -7.31 -3.62 31.69
C LEU A 481 -6.45 -2.38 31.47
N LEU A 482 -5.14 -2.57 31.27
CA LEU A 482 -4.21 -1.47 31.00
C LEU A 482 -4.54 -0.76 29.67
N ALA A 483 -4.83 -1.51 28.61
CA ALA A 483 -5.22 -0.92 27.31
C ALA A 483 -6.51 -0.09 27.43
N LEU A 484 -7.51 -0.61 28.14
CA LEU A 484 -8.77 0.09 28.42
C LEU A 484 -8.56 1.33 29.30
N ALA A 485 -7.63 1.28 30.26
CA ALA A 485 -7.28 2.44 31.07
C ALA A 485 -6.67 3.57 30.22
N VAL A 486 -5.72 3.24 29.33
CA VAL A 486 -5.13 4.23 28.41
C VAL A 486 -6.20 4.85 27.52
N SER A 487 -7.07 4.02 26.94
CA SER A 487 -8.15 4.48 26.06
C SER A 487 -9.15 5.37 26.78
N SER A 488 -9.64 4.95 27.95
CA SER A 488 -10.63 5.70 28.73
C SER A 488 -10.14 7.06 29.20
N ILE A 489 -8.87 7.18 29.60
CA ILE A 489 -8.25 8.46 30.01
C ILE A 489 -8.18 9.45 28.84
N LEU A 490 -7.79 8.97 27.66
CA LEU A 490 -7.60 9.83 26.49
C LEU A 490 -8.87 10.05 25.66
N PHE A 491 -9.93 9.27 25.90
CA PHE A 491 -11.15 9.32 25.11
C PHE A 491 -11.82 10.71 25.12
N ILE A 492 -11.96 11.34 26.29
CA ILE A 492 -12.63 12.66 26.40
C ILE A 492 -11.85 13.76 25.65
N PRO A 493 -10.52 13.93 25.86
CA PRO A 493 -9.74 14.88 25.06
C PRO A 493 -9.84 14.63 23.55
N LEU A 494 -9.74 13.37 23.12
CA LEU A 494 -9.85 13.00 21.71
C LEU A 494 -11.24 13.37 21.15
N ALA A 495 -12.29 13.06 21.90
CA ALA A 495 -13.67 13.37 21.53
C ALA A 495 -13.93 14.88 21.44
N MET A 496 -13.32 15.70 22.29
CA MET A 496 -13.46 17.16 22.21
C MET A 496 -12.80 17.76 20.97
N VAL A 497 -11.61 17.26 20.60
CA VAL A 497 -10.96 17.69 19.35
C VAL A 497 -11.77 17.22 18.16
N TYR A 498 -12.25 15.98 18.17
CA TYR A 498 -13.04 15.44 17.06
C TYR A 498 -14.39 16.15 16.92
N ALA A 499 -15.08 16.42 18.02
CA ALA A 499 -16.32 17.19 18.03
C ALA A 499 -16.11 18.58 17.41
N THR A 500 -15.06 19.31 17.81
CA THR A 500 -14.89 20.71 17.36
C THR A 500 -14.22 20.87 16.00
N ALA A 501 -13.26 20.00 15.66
CA ALA A 501 -12.44 20.12 14.46
C ALA A 501 -12.78 19.11 13.36
N ASN A 502 -13.61 18.10 13.65
CA ASN A 502 -13.83 16.93 12.78
C ASN A 502 -12.53 16.25 12.31
N ALA A 503 -11.47 16.35 13.11
CA ALA A 503 -10.15 15.77 12.84
C ALA A 503 -9.77 14.78 13.96
N LYS A 504 -9.26 13.60 13.57
CA LYS A 504 -8.90 12.53 14.51
C LYS A 504 -7.43 12.64 14.86
N VAL A 505 -7.11 12.76 16.15
CA VAL A 505 -5.73 12.65 16.63
C VAL A 505 -5.44 11.18 16.92
N SER A 506 -4.32 10.66 16.42
CA SER A 506 -3.95 9.25 16.62
C SER A 506 -3.23 9.06 17.97
N ILE A 507 -3.57 7.97 18.68
CA ILE A 507 -2.83 7.49 19.86
C ILE A 507 -2.18 6.12 19.61
N ASP A 508 -2.17 5.66 18.36
CA ASP A 508 -1.62 4.38 17.90
C ASP A 508 -0.19 4.15 18.43
N ALA A 509 0.73 5.06 18.13
CA ALA A 509 2.12 4.94 18.54
C ALA A 509 2.29 4.88 20.06
N LEU A 510 1.44 5.57 20.84
CA LEU A 510 1.47 5.49 22.31
C LEU A 510 1.06 4.11 22.81
N CYS A 511 -0.06 3.55 22.30
CA CYS A 511 -0.52 2.22 22.68
C CYS A 511 0.54 1.16 22.39
N ARG A 512 1.17 1.23 21.22
CA ARG A 512 2.22 0.30 20.80
C ARG A 512 3.51 0.45 21.59
N LEU A 513 3.89 1.68 21.96
CA LEU A 513 5.03 1.96 22.82
C LEU A 513 4.84 1.36 24.22
N ILE A 514 3.67 1.58 24.85
CA ILE A 514 3.35 1.03 26.17
C ILE A 514 3.38 -0.50 26.11
N ALA A 515 2.70 -1.09 25.11
CA ALA A 515 2.67 -2.53 24.94
C ALA A 515 4.07 -3.12 24.70
N GLY A 516 4.92 -2.46 23.91
CA GLY A 516 6.28 -2.91 23.64
C GLY A 516 7.20 -2.88 24.86
N TYR A 517 6.99 -1.97 25.82
CA TYR A 517 7.72 -1.97 27.09
C TYR A 517 7.19 -3.02 28.08
N VAL A 518 5.87 -3.24 28.12
CA VAL A 518 5.23 -4.16 29.08
C VAL A 518 5.31 -5.62 28.62
N PHE A 519 5.16 -5.86 27.32
CA PHE A 519 5.12 -7.18 26.69
C PHE A 519 6.25 -7.35 25.68
N GLU A 520 7.48 -7.16 26.16
CA GLU A 520 8.68 -7.23 25.34
C GLU A 520 8.80 -8.56 24.56
N GLY A 521 9.07 -8.48 23.27
CA GLY A 521 9.20 -9.63 22.36
C GLY A 521 7.89 -10.37 22.05
N LYS A 522 6.73 -9.88 22.52
CA LYS A 522 5.41 -10.49 22.28
C LYS A 522 4.61 -9.69 21.26
N VAL A 523 4.77 -10.05 19.99
CA VAL A 523 4.16 -9.30 18.87
C VAL A 523 2.63 -9.35 18.90
N LEU A 524 2.03 -10.52 19.18
CA LEU A 524 0.58 -10.66 19.24
C LEU A 524 -0.01 -9.85 20.40
N ALA A 525 0.69 -9.76 21.53
CA ALA A 525 0.28 -8.92 22.65
C ALA A 525 0.28 -7.43 22.28
N ASN A 526 1.26 -6.98 21.49
CA ASN A 526 1.34 -5.62 20.98
C ASN A 526 0.15 -5.27 20.08
N ILE A 527 -0.16 -6.15 19.12
CA ILE A 527 -1.27 -6.00 18.18
C ILE A 527 -2.61 -5.85 18.91
N TRP A 528 -2.89 -6.76 19.85
CA TRP A 528 -4.17 -6.74 20.57
C TRP A 528 -4.27 -5.64 21.61
N PHE A 529 -3.15 -5.23 22.23
CA PHE A 529 -3.14 -4.04 23.08
C PHE A 529 -3.45 -2.78 22.27
N PHE A 530 -2.89 -2.65 21.07
CA PHE A 530 -3.22 -1.58 20.13
C PHE A 530 -4.71 -1.60 19.76
N ASP A 531 -5.26 -2.76 19.39
CA ASP A 531 -6.67 -2.88 19.00
C ASP A 531 -7.61 -2.47 20.16
N ILE A 532 -7.36 -2.99 21.36
CA ILE A 532 -8.16 -2.68 22.55
C ILE A 532 -7.96 -1.23 23.01
N GLY A 533 -6.77 -0.65 22.85
CA GLY A 533 -6.46 0.71 23.28
C GLY A 533 -6.94 1.79 22.29
N TYR A 534 -6.55 1.68 21.03
CA TYR A 534 -6.79 2.71 20.02
C TYR A 534 -8.11 2.51 19.26
N VAL A 535 -8.37 1.30 18.74
CA VAL A 535 -9.51 1.05 17.84
C VAL A 535 -10.84 1.21 18.59
N THR A 536 -10.90 0.81 19.87
CA THR A 536 -12.06 1.06 20.73
C THR A 536 -12.39 2.54 20.89
N GLY A 537 -11.38 3.40 21.02
CA GLY A 537 -11.53 4.86 21.10
C GLY A 537 -12.11 5.43 19.81
N ILE A 538 -11.58 5.02 18.65
CA ILE A 538 -12.10 5.44 17.33
C ILE A 538 -13.55 5.00 17.14
N LYS A 539 -13.89 3.78 17.54
CA LYS A 539 -15.28 3.28 17.54
C LYS A 539 -16.18 4.12 18.45
N GLY A 540 -15.70 4.49 19.63
CA GLY A 540 -16.42 5.38 20.54
C GLY A 540 -16.67 6.78 19.98
N LEU A 541 -15.73 7.34 19.20
CA LEU A 541 -15.93 8.62 18.52
C LEU A 541 -17.09 8.57 17.51
N ALA A 542 -17.19 7.47 16.75
CA ALA A 542 -18.29 7.27 15.80
C ALA A 542 -19.65 7.16 16.52
N PHE A 543 -19.72 6.42 17.64
CA PHE A 543 -20.94 6.34 18.45
C PHE A 543 -21.32 7.69 19.08
N ALA A 544 -20.34 8.47 19.56
CA ALA A 544 -20.60 9.80 20.10
C ALA A 544 -21.17 10.75 19.03
N GLN A 545 -20.68 10.64 17.80
CA GLN A 545 -21.19 11.36 16.64
C GLN A 545 -22.65 10.95 16.31
N ASP A 546 -22.98 9.66 16.35
CA ASP A 546 -24.36 9.17 16.17
C ASP A 546 -25.30 9.63 17.30
N LEU A 547 -24.82 9.64 18.56
CA LEU A 547 -25.59 10.16 19.68
C LEU A 547 -25.90 11.65 19.50
N LYS A 548 -24.96 12.43 18.95
CA LYS A 548 -25.21 13.84 18.62
C LYS A 548 -26.19 14.01 17.47
N LEU A 549 -26.07 13.18 16.43
CA LEU A 549 -27.03 13.15 15.32
C LEU A 549 -28.45 12.85 15.81
N GLY A 550 -28.60 11.93 16.77
CA GLY A 550 -29.88 11.65 17.41
C GLY A 550 -30.50 12.87 18.07
N ILE A 551 -29.69 13.75 18.68
CA ILE A 551 -30.16 15.02 19.24
C ILE A 551 -30.56 16.00 18.12
N TYR A 552 -29.77 16.11 17.05
CA TYR A 552 -30.07 17.03 15.95
C TYR A 552 -31.33 16.67 15.16
N CYS A 553 -31.72 15.40 15.14
CA CYS A 553 -32.90 14.92 14.42
C CYS A 553 -34.04 14.48 15.36
N ASN A 554 -33.99 14.89 16.63
CA ASN A 554 -35.00 14.58 17.65
C ASN A 554 -35.41 13.10 17.71
N VAL A 555 -34.42 12.21 17.59
CA VAL A 555 -34.61 10.76 17.66
C VAL A 555 -34.71 10.33 19.13
N PRO A 556 -35.71 9.50 19.52
CA PRO A 556 -35.83 9.03 20.89
C PRO A 556 -34.55 8.28 21.35
N PRO A 557 -33.93 8.66 22.48
CA PRO A 557 -32.64 8.09 22.90
C PRO A 557 -32.64 6.57 23.11
N ARG A 558 -33.77 6.00 23.57
CA ARG A 558 -33.92 4.55 23.78
C ARG A 558 -34.03 3.77 22.48
N ASP A 559 -34.68 4.35 21.49
CA ASP A 559 -34.83 3.76 20.17
C ASP A 559 -33.48 3.76 19.47
N LEU A 560 -32.74 4.86 19.59
CA LEU A 560 -31.36 4.98 19.14
C LEU A 560 -30.44 3.90 19.74
N PHE A 561 -30.49 3.70 21.06
CA PHE A 561 -29.72 2.66 21.74
C PHE A 561 -30.02 1.26 21.19
N LEU A 562 -31.31 0.95 20.96
CA LEU A 562 -31.73 -0.35 20.43
C LEU A 562 -31.21 -0.56 19.00
N VAL A 563 -31.36 0.44 18.13
CA VAL A 563 -30.90 0.39 16.73
C VAL A 563 -29.38 0.23 16.66
N GLN A 564 -28.63 0.96 17.48
CA GLN A 564 -27.18 0.80 17.56
C GLN A 564 -26.80 -0.61 18.05
N THR A 565 -27.48 -1.15 19.08
CA THR A 565 -27.21 -2.50 19.60
C THR A 565 -27.42 -3.59 18.54
N VAL A 566 -28.52 -3.52 17.79
CA VAL A 566 -28.79 -4.48 16.69
C VAL A 566 -27.80 -4.29 15.54
N GLY A 567 -27.45 -3.04 15.23
CA GLY A 567 -26.43 -2.70 14.25
C GLY A 567 -25.05 -3.27 14.59
N ILE A 568 -24.65 -3.26 15.87
CA ILE A 568 -23.40 -3.87 16.36
C ILE A 568 -23.39 -5.36 16.04
N VAL A 569 -24.42 -6.11 16.45
CA VAL A 569 -24.49 -7.56 16.23
C VAL A 569 -24.47 -7.89 14.75
N THR A 570 -25.28 -7.19 13.96
CA THR A 570 -25.38 -7.41 12.50
C THR A 570 -24.05 -7.13 11.80
N SER A 571 -23.38 -6.03 12.17
CA SER A 571 -22.11 -5.63 11.56
C SER A 571 -20.97 -6.58 11.93
N VAL A 572 -20.89 -7.03 13.18
CA VAL A 572 -19.86 -8.00 13.64
C VAL A 572 -19.99 -9.32 12.87
N LEU A 573 -21.19 -9.89 12.83
CA LEU A 573 -21.43 -11.17 12.15
C LEU A 573 -21.12 -11.07 10.65
N THR A 574 -21.53 -9.97 10.02
CA THR A 574 -21.27 -9.73 8.60
C THR A 574 -19.77 -9.55 8.31
N GLN A 575 -19.08 -8.70 9.09
CA GLN A 575 -17.65 -8.44 8.92
C GLN A 575 -16.86 -9.74 9.04
N VAL A 576 -17.08 -10.50 10.12
CA VAL A 576 -16.36 -11.77 10.35
C VAL A 576 -16.68 -12.78 9.25
N GLY A 577 -17.95 -12.89 8.84
CA GLY A 577 -18.37 -13.80 7.77
C GLY A 577 -17.71 -13.47 6.42
N VAL A 578 -17.73 -12.20 6.01
CA VAL A 578 -17.15 -11.76 4.73
C VAL A 578 -15.63 -11.83 4.76
N LEU A 579 -14.98 -11.42 5.86
CA LEU A 579 -13.53 -11.54 6.00
C LEU A 579 -13.09 -13.00 5.92
N ARG A 580 -13.79 -13.92 6.61
CA ARG A 580 -13.48 -15.34 6.56
C ARG A 580 -13.71 -15.93 5.17
N TRP A 581 -14.77 -15.53 4.50
CA TRP A 581 -15.00 -15.93 3.11
C TRP A 581 -13.84 -15.46 2.22
N ALA A 582 -13.46 -14.18 2.31
CA ALA A 582 -12.41 -13.57 1.51
C ALA A 582 -11.05 -14.26 1.73
N LEU A 583 -10.63 -14.46 2.99
CA LEU A 583 -9.33 -15.05 3.31
C LEU A 583 -9.20 -16.54 2.90
N ASN A 584 -10.32 -17.28 2.77
CA ASN A 584 -10.27 -18.69 2.39
C ASN A 584 -10.55 -18.95 0.90
N HIS A 585 -11.30 -18.07 0.22
CA HIS A 585 -11.70 -18.30 -1.19
C HIS A 585 -10.89 -17.48 -2.19
N ILE A 586 -10.29 -16.36 -1.78
CA ILE A 586 -9.45 -15.55 -2.67
C ILE A 586 -8.04 -16.14 -2.66
N SER A 587 -7.61 -16.71 -3.78
CA SER A 587 -6.25 -17.23 -3.97
C SER A 587 -5.21 -16.12 -3.84
N ASN A 588 -4.10 -16.38 -3.14
CA ASN A 588 -2.99 -15.44 -2.94
C ASN A 588 -3.41 -14.09 -2.34
N VAL A 589 -4.50 -14.04 -1.57
CA VAL A 589 -4.94 -12.82 -0.87
C VAL A 589 -3.80 -12.22 -0.02
N CYS A 590 -3.68 -10.90 -0.02
CA CYS A 590 -2.60 -10.12 0.59
C CYS A 590 -1.20 -10.30 -0.03
N GLN A 591 -1.04 -11.07 -1.11
CA GLN A 591 0.19 -11.14 -1.90
C GLN A 591 0.18 -10.09 -3.04
N THR A 592 1.35 -9.81 -3.61
CA THR A 592 1.49 -8.80 -4.67
C THR A 592 0.94 -9.23 -6.03
N ASP A 593 0.85 -10.54 -6.25
CA ASP A 593 0.31 -11.22 -7.42
C ASP A 593 -1.18 -11.59 -7.26
N ALA A 594 -1.81 -11.19 -6.15
CA ALA A 594 -3.22 -11.47 -5.87
C ALA A 594 -4.12 -11.01 -7.04
N PRO A 595 -5.06 -11.86 -7.51
CA PRO A 595 -6.00 -11.47 -8.55
C PRO A 595 -6.79 -10.24 -8.11
N ASP A 596 -7.17 -9.39 -9.06
CA ASP A 596 -8.02 -8.21 -8.86
C ASP A 596 -7.50 -7.16 -7.87
N GLY A 597 -6.23 -7.25 -7.44
CA GLY A 597 -5.56 -6.26 -6.60
C GLY A 597 -5.79 -6.41 -5.10
N PHE A 598 -6.12 -7.62 -4.61
CA PHE A 598 -6.28 -7.92 -3.18
C PHE A 598 -4.94 -7.98 -2.42
N SER A 599 -4.20 -6.88 -2.39
CA SER A 599 -2.84 -6.79 -1.82
C SER A 599 -2.78 -6.34 -0.34
N CYS A 600 -3.92 -6.14 0.32
CA CYS A 600 -4.06 -5.76 1.74
C CYS A 600 -3.16 -4.59 2.19
N PRO A 601 -3.29 -3.39 1.56
CA PRO A 601 -2.34 -2.28 1.77
C PRO A 601 -2.29 -1.74 3.21
N TYR A 602 -3.44 -1.65 3.89
CA TYR A 602 -3.50 -1.16 5.27
C TYR A 602 -2.95 -2.20 6.25
N SER A 603 -3.39 -3.46 6.15
CA SER A 603 -2.86 -4.56 6.98
C SER A 603 -1.35 -4.69 6.85
N LYS A 604 -0.77 -4.48 5.65
CA LYS A 604 0.68 -4.49 5.43
C LYS A 604 1.40 -3.33 6.15
N THR A 605 0.77 -2.16 6.22
CA THR A 605 1.32 -1.00 6.95
C THR A 605 1.28 -1.24 8.46
N HIS A 606 0.18 -1.81 8.96
CA HIS A 606 0.05 -2.23 10.35
C HIS A 606 1.10 -3.30 10.70
N PHE A 607 1.28 -4.31 9.85
CA PHE A 607 2.30 -5.35 10.00
C PHE A 607 3.71 -4.76 10.16
N ASN A 608 4.12 -3.85 9.27
CA ASN A 608 5.42 -3.19 9.35
C ASN A 608 5.60 -2.42 10.68
N THR A 609 4.51 -1.83 11.21
CA THR A 609 4.52 -1.09 12.46
C THR A 609 4.57 -2.03 13.68
N SER A 610 3.81 -3.12 13.66
CA SER A 610 3.81 -4.15 14.71
C SER A 610 5.13 -4.88 14.82
N LEU A 611 5.86 -5.03 13.71
CA LEU A 611 7.22 -5.54 13.73
C LEU A 611 8.14 -4.68 14.62
N ILE A 612 8.14 -3.37 14.41
CA ILE A 612 9.01 -2.44 15.13
C ILE A 612 8.67 -2.47 16.63
N TRP A 613 7.38 -2.35 16.96
CA TRP A 613 6.97 -2.18 18.34
C TRP A 613 6.80 -3.47 19.13
N GLY A 614 6.43 -4.56 18.45
CA GLY A 614 6.17 -5.85 19.06
C GLY A 614 7.39 -6.77 19.05
N ALA A 615 8.14 -6.84 17.94
CA ALA A 615 9.24 -7.79 17.81
C ALA A 615 10.56 -7.21 18.35
N LEU A 616 10.98 -6.04 17.88
CA LEU A 616 12.18 -5.36 18.41
C LEU A 616 11.93 -4.74 19.77
N GLY A 617 10.79 -4.07 19.90
CA GLY A 617 10.43 -3.34 21.09
C GLY A 617 11.20 -2.02 21.28
N PRO A 618 10.70 -1.13 22.16
CA PRO A 618 11.25 0.21 22.33
C PRO A 618 12.67 0.23 22.90
N LYS A 619 13.05 -0.77 23.69
CA LYS A 619 14.38 -0.83 24.34
C LYS A 619 15.50 -0.98 23.32
N ILE A 620 15.28 -1.77 22.28
CA ILE A 620 16.24 -1.95 21.17
C ILE A 620 16.14 -0.76 20.23
N PHE A 621 14.91 -0.38 19.85
CA PHE A 621 14.70 0.66 18.85
C PHE A 621 15.12 2.07 19.31
N PHE A 622 15.06 2.38 20.61
CA PHE A 622 15.53 3.65 21.19
C PHE A 622 16.68 3.46 22.19
N SER A 623 17.50 2.44 21.98
CA SER A 623 18.72 2.22 22.75
C SER A 623 19.66 3.44 22.69
N SER A 624 20.66 3.49 23.57
CA SER A 624 21.62 4.59 23.62
C SER A 624 22.32 4.84 22.29
N ASP A 625 22.54 3.79 21.51
CA ASP A 625 23.28 3.78 20.25
C ASP A 625 22.36 3.87 19.01
N SER A 626 21.04 3.93 19.21
CA SER A 626 20.07 4.01 18.12
C SER A 626 20.01 5.40 17.48
N ILE A 627 19.98 5.43 16.15
CA ILE A 627 19.82 6.64 15.34
C ILE A 627 18.46 7.34 15.57
N TYR A 628 17.42 6.60 15.98
CA TYR A 628 16.06 7.12 16.14
C TYR A 628 15.74 7.61 17.56
N ARG A 629 16.66 7.45 18.52
CA ARG A 629 16.49 7.95 19.89
C ARG A 629 16.06 9.43 19.98
N PRO A 630 16.53 10.36 19.12
CA PRO A 630 16.08 11.75 19.17
C PRO A 630 14.58 11.96 18.96
N LEU A 631 13.85 11.00 18.36
CA LEU A 631 12.40 11.08 18.20
C LEU A 631 11.66 11.17 19.55
N LEU A 632 12.26 10.65 20.64
CA LEU A 632 11.67 10.77 21.98
C LEU A 632 11.57 12.23 22.48
N TRP A 633 12.39 13.15 21.94
CA TRP A 633 12.27 14.59 22.27
C TRP A 633 10.94 15.19 21.83
N PHE A 634 10.23 14.56 20.90
CA PHE A 634 8.91 15.00 20.50
C PHE A 634 7.88 14.90 21.63
N PHE A 635 8.05 14.01 22.61
CA PHE A 635 7.22 14.03 23.83
C PHE A 635 7.35 15.36 24.56
N LEU A 636 8.59 15.86 24.71
CA LEU A 636 8.86 17.12 25.37
C LEU A 636 8.38 18.31 24.53
N ILE A 637 8.64 18.30 23.22
CA ILE A 637 8.15 19.35 22.29
C ILE A 637 6.62 19.43 22.38
N GLY A 638 5.94 18.30 22.33
CA GLY A 638 4.48 18.22 22.45
C GLY A 638 3.96 18.73 23.78
N ALA A 639 4.64 18.44 24.89
CA ALA A 639 4.25 18.92 26.21
C ALA A 639 4.47 20.44 26.39
N LEU A 640 5.56 20.98 25.83
CA LEU A 640 5.94 22.38 26.00
C LEU A 640 5.22 23.33 25.05
N LEU A 641 4.98 22.94 23.78
CA LEU A 641 4.46 23.82 22.74
C LEU A 641 3.06 24.42 23.03
N PRO A 642 2.11 23.73 23.69
CA PRO A 642 0.82 24.32 24.06
C PRO A 642 0.92 25.45 25.07
N VAL A 643 1.94 25.46 25.95
CA VAL A 643 2.10 26.45 27.02
C VAL A 643 2.26 27.88 26.49
N PRO A 644 3.24 28.20 25.61
CA PRO A 644 3.39 29.54 25.07
C PRO A 644 2.18 29.94 24.22
N VAL A 645 1.57 29.02 23.46
CA VAL A 645 0.38 29.32 22.66
C VAL A 645 -0.80 29.70 23.56
N TYR A 646 -1.00 28.98 24.67
CA TYR A 646 -2.01 29.30 25.67
C TYR A 646 -1.78 30.69 26.31
N LEU A 647 -0.54 31.02 26.68
CA LEU A 647 -0.20 32.33 27.23
C LEU A 647 -0.42 33.46 26.21
N LEU A 648 -0.08 33.23 24.94
CA LEU A 648 -0.31 34.19 23.85
C LEU A 648 -1.80 34.40 23.57
N LYS A 649 -2.61 33.33 23.58
CA LYS A 649 -4.08 33.45 23.48
C LYS A 649 -4.66 34.31 24.59
N ARG A 650 -4.17 34.16 25.82
CA ARG A 650 -4.64 34.95 26.97
C ARG A 650 -4.16 36.40 26.93
N ARG A 651 -2.96 36.65 26.41
CA ARG A 651 -2.38 38.00 26.29
C ARG A 651 -2.96 38.78 25.11
N TYR A 652 -3.25 38.11 24.00
CA TYR A 652 -3.74 38.70 22.75
C TYR A 652 -4.99 37.97 22.23
N PRO A 653 -6.16 38.12 22.92
CA PRO A 653 -7.38 37.38 22.60
C PRO A 653 -7.95 37.69 21.20
N ASP A 654 -7.74 38.90 20.69
CA ASP A 654 -8.24 39.34 19.37
C ASP A 654 -7.27 39.05 18.21
N SER A 655 -6.13 38.41 18.49
CA SER A 655 -5.12 38.07 17.49
C SER A 655 -5.39 36.71 16.83
N LEU A 656 -4.63 36.39 15.78
CA LEU A 656 -4.67 35.10 15.08
C LEU A 656 -4.41 33.90 16.01
N TRP A 657 -3.73 34.12 17.14
CA TRP A 657 -3.45 33.10 18.15
C TRP A 657 -4.69 32.37 18.67
N ARG A 658 -5.87 33.01 18.68
CA ARG A 658 -7.14 32.36 19.05
C ARG A 658 -7.44 31.13 18.20
N TYR A 659 -7.03 31.13 16.94
CA TYR A 659 -7.28 30.04 15.99
C TYR A 659 -6.18 28.96 15.99
N CYS A 660 -5.05 29.18 16.67
CA CYS A 660 -3.98 28.19 16.76
C CYS A 660 -4.38 27.02 17.66
N HIS A 661 -4.26 25.79 17.17
CA HIS A 661 -4.63 24.57 17.88
C HIS A 661 -3.50 23.55 17.82
N VAL A 662 -2.65 23.56 18.85
CA VAL A 662 -1.38 22.79 18.87
C VAL A 662 -1.57 21.27 18.68
N PRO A 663 -2.54 20.60 19.33
CA PRO A 663 -2.76 19.17 19.08
C PRO A 663 -3.11 18.86 17.61
N LEU A 664 -3.77 19.79 16.91
CA LEU A 664 -4.15 19.60 15.51
C LEU A 664 -2.98 19.93 14.57
N PHE A 665 -2.18 20.94 14.91
CA PHE A 665 -0.95 21.25 14.20
C PHE A 665 0.07 20.09 14.27
N LEU A 666 0.13 19.35 15.38
CA LEU A 666 1.02 18.20 15.50
C LEU A 666 0.37 16.89 15.02
N GLY A 667 -0.92 16.68 15.29
CA GLY A 667 -1.61 15.40 15.04
C GLY A 667 -2.46 15.34 13.77
N GLY A 668 -2.60 16.43 13.02
CA GLY A 668 -3.50 16.51 11.86
C GLY A 668 -3.05 15.73 10.63
N LEU A 669 -1.78 15.35 10.56
CA LEU A 669 -1.18 14.63 9.42
C LEU A 669 -1.12 13.10 9.61
N ASN A 670 -2.03 12.54 10.41
CA ASN A 670 -2.01 11.14 10.83
C ASN A 670 -2.31 10.10 9.73
N TYR A 671 -2.76 10.50 8.54
CA TYR A 671 -2.94 9.60 7.40
C TYR A 671 -1.71 9.50 6.48
N LEU A 672 -0.64 10.22 6.79
CA LEU A 672 0.55 10.34 5.94
C LEU A 672 1.71 9.50 6.52
N PRO A 673 2.21 8.46 5.81
CA PRO A 673 1.64 7.77 4.63
C PRO A 673 0.50 6.77 5.01
N PRO A 674 -0.37 6.31 4.07
CA PRO A 674 -0.26 6.37 2.59
C PRO A 674 -0.77 7.65 1.92
N ALA A 675 -1.43 8.56 2.62
CA ALA A 675 -1.78 9.86 2.05
C ALA A 675 -0.51 10.64 1.66
N THR A 676 -0.65 11.56 0.72
CA THR A 676 0.45 12.38 0.20
C THR A 676 0.19 13.85 0.46
N GLY A 677 1.19 14.70 0.24
CA GLY A 677 0.97 16.14 0.30
C GLY A 677 -0.05 16.64 -0.72
N THR A 678 -0.28 15.92 -1.82
CA THR A 678 -1.36 16.31 -2.76
C THR A 678 -2.74 16.05 -2.16
N ASN A 679 -2.94 14.95 -1.42
CA ASN A 679 -4.22 14.68 -0.75
C ASN A 679 -4.52 15.76 0.30
N TYR A 680 -3.57 16.02 1.21
CA TYR A 680 -3.74 17.06 2.23
C TYR A 680 -3.81 18.47 1.65
N GLY A 681 -2.97 18.78 0.66
CA GLY A 681 -2.91 20.10 0.06
C GLY A 681 -4.17 20.44 -0.75
N SER A 682 -4.68 19.49 -1.55
CA SER A 682 -5.94 19.69 -2.29
C SER A 682 -7.14 19.81 -1.34
N TRP A 683 -7.16 19.00 -0.27
CA TRP A 683 -8.12 19.12 0.83
C TRP A 683 -8.10 20.52 1.47
N VAL A 684 -6.90 21.06 1.77
CA VAL A 684 -6.75 22.42 2.30
C VAL A 684 -7.26 23.46 1.31
N ILE A 685 -6.86 23.38 0.04
CA ILE A 685 -7.26 24.36 -0.98
C ILE A 685 -8.77 24.41 -1.13
N VAL A 686 -9.41 23.26 -1.33
CA VAL A 686 -10.88 23.19 -1.46
C VAL A 686 -11.56 23.68 -0.19
N GLY A 687 -11.08 23.25 0.98
CA GLY A 687 -11.62 23.68 2.26
C GLY A 687 -11.54 25.19 2.48
N LEU A 688 -10.43 25.84 2.09
CA LEU A 688 -10.27 27.29 2.20
C LEU A 688 -11.07 28.05 1.14
N ILE A 689 -11.21 27.52 -0.08
CA ILE A 689 -12.06 28.14 -1.12
C ILE A 689 -13.49 28.22 -0.61
N PHE A 690 -14.07 27.12 -0.14
CA PHE A 690 -15.46 27.10 0.31
C PHE A 690 -15.63 27.72 1.71
N GLY A 691 -14.71 27.44 2.64
CA GLY A 691 -14.77 27.88 4.03
C GLY A 691 -14.34 29.33 4.28
N LEU A 692 -13.57 29.96 3.38
CA LEU A 692 -13.21 31.40 3.45
C LEU A 692 -13.77 32.22 2.30
N LEU A 693 -13.43 31.87 1.05
CA LEU A 693 -13.72 32.75 -0.09
C LEU A 693 -15.22 32.76 -0.43
N VAL A 694 -15.82 31.58 -0.58
CA VAL A 694 -17.24 31.44 -0.89
C VAL A 694 -18.09 31.87 0.30
N LYS A 695 -17.75 31.41 1.52
CA LYS A 695 -18.45 31.84 2.74
C LYS A 695 -18.44 33.37 2.92
N LYS A 696 -17.35 34.07 2.58
CA LYS A 696 -17.26 35.53 2.68
C LYS A 696 -17.96 36.28 1.54
N ARG A 697 -17.89 35.78 0.31
CA ARG A 697 -18.42 36.49 -0.88
C ARG A 697 -19.88 36.16 -1.21
N ALA A 698 -20.32 34.95 -0.89
CA ALA A 698 -21.64 34.43 -1.22
C ALA A 698 -22.18 33.59 -0.06
N PHE A 699 -22.39 34.25 1.10
CA PHE A 699 -22.81 33.60 2.33
C PHE A 699 -24.13 32.85 2.17
N ASP A 700 -25.15 33.46 1.54
CA ASP A 700 -26.45 32.82 1.29
C ASP A 700 -26.31 31.51 0.48
N TRP A 701 -25.38 31.48 -0.49
CA TRP A 701 -25.09 30.28 -1.27
C TRP A 701 -24.43 29.22 -0.40
N TRP A 702 -23.44 29.62 0.40
CA TRP A 702 -22.71 28.74 1.30
C TRP A 702 -23.66 28.10 2.32
N GLN A 703 -24.49 28.91 2.98
CA GLN A 703 -25.46 28.47 3.98
C GLN A 703 -26.45 27.46 3.39
N LYS A 704 -26.94 27.70 2.16
CA LYS A 704 -27.94 26.85 1.51
C LYS A 704 -27.38 25.56 0.90
N TYR A 705 -26.19 25.61 0.29
CA TYR A 705 -25.70 24.53 -0.58
C TYR A 705 -24.41 23.84 -0.14
N ASN A 706 -23.58 24.40 0.76
CA ASN A 706 -22.26 23.84 1.05
C ASN A 706 -22.32 22.38 1.55
N PHE A 707 -23.21 22.10 2.49
CA PHE A 707 -23.38 20.75 3.04
C PHE A 707 -24.04 19.79 2.04
N VAL A 708 -24.96 20.30 1.22
CA VAL A 708 -25.61 19.54 0.15
C VAL A 708 -24.60 19.18 -0.95
N LEU A 709 -23.68 20.08 -1.28
CA LEU A 709 -22.57 19.86 -2.21
C LEU A 709 -21.69 18.71 -1.71
N SER A 710 -21.29 18.73 -0.43
CA SER A 710 -20.52 17.63 0.16
C SER A 710 -21.24 16.29 0.02
N ALA A 711 -22.51 16.24 0.43
CA ALA A 711 -23.29 15.02 0.38
C ALA A 711 -23.45 14.47 -1.06
N ALA A 712 -23.64 15.36 -2.04
CA ALA A 712 -23.77 14.98 -3.45
C ALA A 712 -22.47 14.42 -4.04
N LEU A 713 -21.33 15.07 -3.77
CA LEU A 713 -20.01 14.63 -4.23
C LEU A 713 -19.61 13.29 -3.59
N ASP A 714 -19.77 13.15 -2.27
CA ASP A 714 -19.43 11.93 -1.54
C ASP A 714 -20.27 10.73 -2.00
N SER A 715 -21.58 10.92 -2.17
CA SER A 715 -22.49 9.85 -2.58
C SER A 715 -22.29 9.43 -4.03
N SER A 716 -22.07 10.39 -4.94
CA SER A 716 -21.90 10.10 -6.37
C SER A 716 -20.62 9.33 -6.66
N VAL A 717 -19.50 9.74 -6.05
CA VAL A 717 -18.20 9.08 -6.20
C VAL A 717 -18.24 7.66 -5.65
N ALA A 718 -18.84 7.44 -4.48
CA ALA A 718 -18.95 6.11 -3.89
C ALA A 718 -19.78 5.15 -4.75
N ILE A 719 -20.92 5.59 -5.30
CA ILE A 719 -21.75 4.77 -6.20
C ILE A 719 -21.04 4.52 -7.53
N ALA A 720 -20.46 5.55 -8.13
CA ALA A 720 -19.71 5.41 -9.38
C ALA A 720 -18.51 4.45 -9.22
N GLY A 721 -17.77 4.57 -8.11
CA GLY A 721 -16.65 3.67 -7.79
C GLY A 721 -17.08 2.21 -7.63
N ALA A 722 -18.20 1.95 -6.96
CA ALA A 722 -18.76 0.60 -6.84
C ALA A 722 -19.15 0.03 -8.20
N ILE A 723 -19.83 0.81 -9.06
CA ILE A 723 -20.22 0.38 -10.41
C ILE A 723 -18.99 0.10 -11.27
N ILE A 724 -18.04 1.04 -11.34
CA ILE A 724 -16.80 0.89 -12.13
C ILE A 724 -16.05 -0.38 -11.68
N PHE A 725 -15.98 -0.63 -10.38
CA PHE A 725 -15.35 -1.84 -9.87
C PHE A 725 -16.03 -3.13 -10.36
N PHE A 726 -17.34 -3.29 -10.06
CA PHE A 726 -18.04 -4.54 -10.37
C PHE A 726 -18.24 -4.78 -11.86
N THR A 727 -18.36 -3.72 -12.66
CA THR A 727 -18.65 -3.83 -14.10
C THR A 727 -17.39 -3.88 -14.96
N ILE A 728 -16.29 -3.21 -14.56
CA ILE A 728 -15.09 -3.06 -15.40
C ILE A 728 -13.89 -3.82 -14.83
N PHE A 729 -13.51 -3.54 -13.59
CA PHE A 729 -12.29 -4.11 -13.02
C PHE A 729 -12.48 -5.59 -12.68
N TYR A 730 -13.59 -5.94 -12.01
CA TYR A 730 -13.88 -7.30 -11.57
C TYR A 730 -14.18 -8.26 -12.73
N THR A 731 -14.85 -7.79 -13.77
CA THR A 731 -15.11 -8.59 -15.00
C THR A 731 -13.85 -8.78 -15.84
N GLY A 732 -12.78 -8.04 -15.56
CA GLY A 732 -11.59 -7.99 -16.39
C GLY A 732 -11.78 -7.20 -17.68
N ALA A 733 -12.88 -6.47 -17.87
CA ALA A 733 -13.12 -5.64 -19.07
C ALA A 733 -12.08 -4.52 -19.25
N ALA A 734 -11.36 -4.13 -18.19
CA ALA A 734 -10.21 -3.24 -18.29
C ALA A 734 -8.98 -3.88 -18.98
N LYS A 735 -8.91 -5.21 -19.12
CA LYS A 735 -7.76 -5.92 -19.72
C LYS A 735 -7.69 -5.59 -21.21
N GLY A 736 -6.78 -4.68 -21.58
CA GLY A 736 -6.58 -4.20 -22.95
C GLY A 736 -6.87 -2.71 -23.14
N PHE A 737 -7.47 -2.03 -22.15
CA PHE A 737 -7.65 -0.59 -22.18
C PHE A 737 -6.39 0.11 -21.65
N SER A 738 -5.48 0.49 -22.55
CA SER A 738 -4.26 1.23 -22.21
C SER A 738 -3.98 2.33 -23.22
N TRP A 739 -3.77 3.54 -22.72
CA TRP A 739 -3.25 4.70 -23.45
C TRP A 739 -2.45 5.60 -22.50
N TRP A 740 -1.83 6.66 -23.02
CA TRP A 740 -0.94 7.56 -22.23
C TRP A 740 -1.54 7.98 -20.87
N GLY A 741 -2.80 8.37 -20.82
CA GLY A 741 -3.46 8.79 -19.59
C GLY A 741 -3.68 7.71 -18.52
N THR A 742 -3.62 6.43 -18.92
CA THR A 742 -3.68 5.27 -18.00
C THR A 742 -2.31 4.77 -17.56
N THR A 743 -1.23 5.19 -18.21
CA THR A 743 0.13 4.69 -17.93
C THR A 743 1.06 5.77 -17.36
N VAL A 744 0.86 7.04 -17.70
CA VAL A 744 1.80 8.12 -17.35
C VAL A 744 1.91 8.36 -15.83
N TYR A 745 0.83 8.20 -15.07
CA TYR A 745 0.89 8.34 -13.61
C TYR A 745 1.57 7.14 -12.92
N GLN A 746 1.70 6.01 -13.63
CA GLN A 746 2.35 4.80 -13.13
C GLN A 746 3.86 4.80 -13.40
N SER A 747 4.38 5.74 -14.20
CA SER A 747 5.81 5.85 -14.47
C SER A 747 6.53 6.30 -13.19
N LYS A 748 6.86 5.33 -12.35
CA LYS A 748 7.70 5.56 -11.19
C LYS A 748 9.10 5.84 -11.70
N THR A 749 9.60 7.02 -11.37
CA THR A 749 11.04 7.19 -11.29
C THR A 749 11.49 6.33 -10.11
N PRO A 750 12.45 5.39 -10.30
CA PRO A 750 12.95 4.63 -9.17
C PRO A 750 13.44 5.59 -8.07
N PRO A 751 13.22 5.26 -6.78
CA PRO A 751 13.70 6.08 -5.68
C PRO A 751 15.20 6.35 -5.86
N ILE A 752 15.63 7.58 -5.55
CA ILE A 752 17.06 7.93 -5.45
C ILE A 752 17.63 7.22 -4.22
N ALA A 753 17.87 5.95 -4.42
CA ALA A 753 18.80 5.10 -3.73
C ALA A 753 19.24 4.01 -4.70
N MET A 754 19.28 4.35 -5.98
CA MET A 754 20.39 3.90 -6.78
C MET A 754 21.04 5.20 -7.21
N THR A 755 22.34 5.27 -6.94
CA THR A 755 23.36 5.85 -7.81
C THR A 755 22.85 6.10 -9.22
N GLU A 756 23.49 6.98 -10.00
CA GLU A 756 23.56 6.76 -11.46
C GLU A 756 23.52 5.25 -11.68
N THR A 757 22.43 4.68 -12.24
CA THR A 757 22.29 3.22 -12.26
C THR A 757 23.56 2.76 -12.90
N LYS A 758 24.48 2.20 -12.10
CA LYS A 758 25.83 1.93 -12.56
C LYS A 758 25.56 0.88 -13.59
N LYS A 759 25.59 1.30 -14.85
CA LYS A 759 25.27 0.41 -15.95
C LYS A 759 26.15 -0.81 -15.74
N THR A 760 25.54 -1.98 -15.79
CA THR A 760 26.31 -3.20 -15.60
C THR A 760 27.31 -3.25 -16.75
N LYS A 761 28.59 -3.16 -16.40
CA LYS A 761 29.66 -3.05 -17.38
C LYS A 761 29.95 -4.45 -17.88
N VAL A 762 29.64 -4.69 -19.14
CA VAL A 762 29.86 -5.98 -19.80
C VAL A 762 30.95 -5.83 -20.85
N LEU A 763 31.99 -6.67 -20.75
CA LEU A 763 33.02 -6.80 -21.78
C LEU A 763 32.79 -8.08 -22.56
N LEU A 764 32.44 -7.97 -23.84
CA LEU A 764 32.37 -9.12 -24.74
C LEU A 764 33.69 -9.30 -25.48
N TYR A 765 34.38 -10.41 -25.21
CA TYR A 765 35.63 -10.77 -25.85
C TYR A 765 35.40 -11.76 -26.99
N GLY A 766 35.60 -11.29 -28.23
CA GLY A 766 35.46 -12.11 -29.44
C GLY A 766 34.18 -11.81 -30.22
N LEU A 767 34.15 -10.70 -30.95
CA LEU A 767 33.02 -10.29 -31.79
C LEU A 767 32.97 -11.04 -33.14
N GLY A 768 32.87 -12.38 -33.09
CA GLY A 768 32.59 -13.24 -34.25
C GLY A 768 31.08 -13.46 -34.44
N ALA A 769 30.66 -14.52 -35.15
CA ALA A 769 29.24 -14.80 -35.38
C ALA A 769 28.43 -14.99 -34.07
N ILE A 770 28.87 -15.89 -33.18
CA ILE A 770 28.23 -16.10 -31.87
C ILE A 770 28.37 -14.88 -30.98
N GLY A 771 29.58 -14.31 -30.88
CA GLY A 771 29.82 -13.13 -30.07
C GLY A 771 28.96 -11.93 -30.48
N GLY A 772 28.74 -11.72 -31.78
CA GLY A 772 27.87 -10.63 -32.22
C GLY A 772 26.38 -10.91 -32.04
N PHE A 773 25.94 -12.17 -32.07
CA PHE A 773 24.58 -12.51 -31.64
C PHE A 773 24.35 -12.15 -30.17
N TYR A 774 25.24 -12.54 -29.25
CA TYR A 774 25.11 -12.15 -27.84
C TYR A 774 25.36 -10.66 -27.61
N ALA A 775 26.22 -10.01 -28.39
CA ALA A 775 26.40 -8.56 -28.33
C ALA A 775 25.11 -7.84 -28.71
N PHE A 776 24.38 -8.33 -29.73
CA PHE A 776 23.05 -7.84 -30.07
C PHE A 776 22.07 -8.03 -28.91
N LEU A 777 21.97 -9.23 -28.34
CA LEU A 777 21.05 -9.50 -27.22
C LEU A 777 21.33 -8.58 -26.01
N LEU A 778 22.59 -8.48 -25.60
CA LEU A 778 23.01 -7.66 -24.46
C LEU A 778 22.82 -6.16 -24.72
N SER A 779 22.96 -5.70 -25.98
CA SER A 779 22.73 -4.29 -26.34
C SER A 779 21.27 -3.85 -26.24
N ARG A 780 20.32 -4.80 -26.18
CA ARG A 780 18.89 -4.51 -26.02
C ARG A 780 18.53 -4.11 -24.58
N ASP A 781 19.39 -4.43 -23.61
CA ASP A 781 19.17 -4.05 -22.22
C ASP A 781 19.69 -2.63 -21.94
N PRO A 782 18.81 -1.65 -21.63
CA PRO A 782 19.24 -0.28 -21.37
C PRO A 782 20.10 -0.12 -20.10
N SER A 783 20.12 -1.13 -19.23
CA SER A 783 20.93 -1.17 -18.01
C SER A 783 22.38 -1.63 -18.24
N VAL A 784 22.72 -2.06 -19.46
CA VAL A 784 24.06 -2.54 -19.83
C VAL A 784 24.90 -1.42 -20.48
N GLU A 785 26.18 -1.35 -20.09
CA GLU A 785 27.24 -0.62 -20.83
C GLU A 785 28.11 -1.70 -21.50
N LEU A 786 28.00 -1.82 -22.82
CA LEU A 786 28.59 -2.91 -23.59
C LEU A 786 29.87 -2.47 -24.31
N SER A 787 30.99 -2.99 -23.83
CA SER A 787 32.28 -2.91 -24.52
C SER A 787 32.54 -4.20 -25.28
N VAL A 788 32.98 -4.10 -26.53
CA VAL A 788 33.32 -5.28 -27.35
C VAL A 788 34.80 -5.27 -27.73
N VAL A 789 35.43 -6.44 -27.71
CA VAL A 789 36.80 -6.65 -28.23
C VAL A 789 36.71 -7.37 -29.57
N ALA A 790 37.13 -6.66 -30.62
CA ALA A 790 37.15 -7.15 -31.99
C ALA A 790 38.58 -7.08 -32.55
N ARG A 791 38.99 -8.16 -33.26
CA ARG A 791 40.26 -8.20 -34.01
C ARG A 791 40.00 -7.94 -35.49
N SER A 792 39.44 -8.92 -36.19
CA SER A 792 39.15 -8.85 -37.63
C SER A 792 38.02 -7.87 -38.00
N ASN A 793 37.09 -7.60 -37.08
CA ASN A 793 35.93 -6.73 -37.31
C ASN A 793 36.10 -5.29 -36.82
N LEU A 794 37.27 -4.93 -36.28
CA LEU A 794 37.48 -3.69 -35.53
C LEU A 794 37.11 -2.44 -36.34
N GLU A 795 37.70 -2.28 -37.52
CA GLU A 795 37.53 -1.08 -38.34
C GLU A 795 36.11 -0.95 -38.90
N ALA A 796 35.53 -2.07 -39.34
CA ALA A 796 34.17 -2.11 -39.86
C ALA A 796 33.14 -1.71 -38.79
N VAL A 797 33.25 -2.31 -37.59
CA VAL A 797 32.31 -2.08 -36.49
C VAL A 797 32.48 -0.69 -35.87
N LYS A 798 33.72 -0.17 -35.79
CA LYS A 798 33.95 1.22 -35.36
C LYS A 798 33.32 2.24 -36.30
N LYS A 799 33.32 1.98 -37.61
CA LYS A 799 32.84 2.93 -38.61
C LYS A 799 31.32 2.90 -38.77
N ASN A 800 30.72 1.72 -38.81
CA ASN A 800 29.33 1.53 -39.25
C ASN A 800 28.41 0.85 -38.22
N GLY A 801 28.95 0.46 -37.06
CA GLY A 801 28.28 -0.48 -36.16
C GLY A 801 28.33 -1.92 -36.68
N MET A 802 27.59 -2.82 -36.02
CA MET A 802 27.44 -4.22 -36.41
C MET A 802 26.01 -4.47 -36.89
N THR A 803 25.88 -4.89 -38.15
CA THR A 803 24.59 -5.30 -38.70
C THR A 803 24.35 -6.78 -38.44
N ILE A 804 23.16 -7.12 -37.93
CA ILE A 804 22.74 -8.51 -37.72
C ILE A 804 21.38 -8.75 -38.41
N HIS A 805 21.34 -9.78 -39.25
CA HIS A 805 20.12 -10.29 -39.88
C HIS A 805 19.70 -11.56 -39.13
N THR A 806 18.57 -11.52 -38.43
CA THR A 806 18.05 -12.66 -37.68
C THR A 806 16.68 -13.08 -38.20
N LEU A 807 16.49 -14.39 -38.37
CA LEU A 807 15.20 -14.96 -38.76
C LEU A 807 14.13 -14.78 -37.67
N ASN A 808 14.54 -14.69 -36.40
CA ASN A 808 13.61 -14.60 -35.27
C ASN A 808 13.31 -13.16 -34.87
N HIS A 809 14.29 -12.24 -34.98
CA HIS A 809 14.14 -10.85 -34.49
C HIS A 809 14.16 -9.78 -35.59
N GLY A 810 14.31 -10.14 -36.87
CA GLY A 810 14.43 -9.17 -37.96
C GLY A 810 15.86 -8.67 -38.20
N SER A 811 16.02 -7.53 -38.88
CA SER A 811 17.36 -6.95 -39.17
C SER A 811 17.64 -5.74 -38.30
N HIS A 812 18.82 -5.69 -37.69
CA HIS A 812 19.23 -4.66 -36.74
C HIS A 812 20.62 -4.13 -37.03
N ASN A 813 20.88 -2.86 -36.70
CA ASN A 813 22.23 -2.30 -36.68
C ASN A 813 22.58 -1.86 -35.25
N VAL A 814 23.61 -2.46 -34.67
CA VAL A 814 23.98 -2.33 -33.26
C VAL A 814 25.23 -1.48 -33.13
N HIS A 815 25.16 -0.48 -32.26
CA HIS A 815 26.32 0.34 -31.87
C HIS A 815 26.69 0.01 -30.43
N PHE A 816 27.99 -0.10 -30.17
CA PHE A 816 28.54 -0.45 -28.86
C PHE A 816 29.11 0.79 -28.17
N ASP A 817 29.06 0.83 -26.84
CA ASP A 817 29.63 1.94 -26.07
C ASP A 817 31.14 2.07 -26.33
N ARG A 818 31.84 0.94 -26.48
CA ARG A 818 33.27 0.90 -26.83
C ARG A 818 33.61 -0.28 -27.72
N VAL A 819 34.48 -0.04 -28.71
CA VAL A 819 35.03 -1.08 -29.59
C VAL A 819 36.56 -1.10 -29.47
N LEU A 820 37.10 -2.17 -28.91
CA LEU A 820 38.50 -2.29 -28.51
C LEU A 820 39.24 -3.32 -29.35
N SER A 821 40.54 -3.09 -29.58
CA SER A 821 41.42 -4.07 -30.22
C SER A 821 41.94 -5.12 -29.24
N CYS A 822 42.07 -4.76 -27.95
CA CYS A 822 42.52 -5.65 -26.88
C CYS A 822 42.02 -5.15 -25.50
N PRO A 823 41.90 -6.03 -24.49
CA PRO A 823 41.38 -5.68 -23.15
C PRO A 823 42.26 -4.67 -22.40
N HIS A 824 43.59 -4.78 -22.52
CA HIS A 824 44.59 -3.99 -21.79
C HIS A 824 44.59 -2.47 -22.07
N LYS A 825 43.87 -2.01 -23.10
CA LYS A 825 43.91 -0.59 -23.51
C LYS A 825 43.12 0.35 -22.60
N ILE A 826 42.38 -0.18 -21.62
CA ILE A 826 41.53 0.64 -20.74
C ILE A 826 41.65 0.18 -19.30
N ALA A 827 41.80 1.13 -18.37
CA ALA A 827 41.74 0.91 -16.92
C ALA A 827 40.29 0.87 -16.40
N THR A 828 39.39 0.12 -17.04
CA THR A 828 38.00 -0.06 -16.60
C THR A 828 37.80 -1.49 -16.15
N LYS A 829 37.27 -1.68 -14.93
CA LYS A 829 36.84 -2.98 -14.42
C LYS A 829 35.43 -3.29 -14.88
N TYR A 830 35.19 -4.53 -15.27
CA TYR A 830 33.88 -5.00 -15.75
C TYR A 830 33.22 -5.91 -14.71
N ASP A 831 31.90 -5.83 -14.66
CA ASP A 831 31.09 -6.66 -13.77
C ASP A 831 30.92 -8.06 -14.41
N TYR A 832 30.75 -8.14 -15.74
CA TYR A 832 30.76 -9.38 -16.51
C TYR A 832 31.77 -9.34 -17.66
N ILE A 833 32.52 -10.44 -17.85
CA ILE A 833 33.38 -10.66 -19.02
C ILE A 833 32.85 -11.88 -19.78
N VAL A 834 32.31 -11.65 -20.97
CA VAL A 834 31.71 -12.67 -21.83
C VAL A 834 32.73 -13.16 -22.84
N CYS A 835 33.16 -14.42 -22.71
CA CYS A 835 34.15 -15.05 -23.57
C CYS A 835 33.46 -15.80 -24.72
N ALA A 836 33.46 -15.18 -25.91
CA ALA A 836 32.82 -15.71 -27.13
C ALA A 836 33.83 -16.08 -28.24
N HIS A 837 35.13 -15.88 -28.01
CA HIS A 837 36.19 -16.29 -28.92
C HIS A 837 36.35 -17.83 -28.98
N LYS A 838 36.94 -18.36 -30.06
CA LYS A 838 37.24 -19.79 -30.17
C LYS A 838 38.37 -20.20 -29.24
N ALA A 839 38.23 -21.36 -28.60
CA ALA A 839 39.25 -21.92 -27.72
C ALA A 839 40.24 -22.79 -28.53
N ILE A 840 41.32 -22.15 -29.01
CA ILE A 840 42.35 -22.73 -29.88
C ILE A 840 43.75 -22.55 -29.24
N THR A 841 44.75 -23.32 -29.64
CA THR A 841 46.13 -23.21 -29.10
C THR A 841 47.14 -22.64 -30.13
N PRO A 842 47.99 -21.65 -29.76
CA PRO A 842 47.97 -20.89 -28.50
C PRO A 842 46.72 -20.01 -28.43
N GLY A 843 46.09 -20.03 -27.26
CA GLY A 843 44.81 -19.38 -27.00
C GLY A 843 44.94 -18.07 -26.25
N LEU A 844 43.80 -17.55 -25.81
CA LEU A 844 43.77 -16.48 -24.82
C LEU A 844 44.29 -17.01 -23.48
N ASP A 845 45.24 -16.31 -22.87
CA ASP A 845 45.59 -16.53 -21.47
C ASP A 845 44.58 -15.77 -20.61
N PRO A 846 43.80 -16.41 -19.71
CA PRO A 846 42.90 -15.70 -18.80
C PRO A 846 43.59 -14.60 -17.99
N ASN A 847 44.91 -14.69 -17.76
CA ASN A 847 45.69 -13.62 -17.12
C ASN A 847 45.65 -12.28 -17.88
N ASP A 848 45.36 -12.30 -19.19
CA ASP A 848 45.16 -11.07 -20.00
C ASP A 848 43.99 -10.22 -19.50
N PHE A 849 43.06 -10.81 -18.74
CA PHE A 849 41.96 -10.07 -18.14
C PHE A 849 42.31 -9.38 -16.82
N ARG A 850 43.49 -9.59 -16.22
CA ARG A 850 43.85 -8.97 -14.92
C ARG A 850 43.75 -7.46 -14.90
N SER A 851 44.02 -6.81 -16.05
CA SER A 851 43.87 -5.36 -16.22
C SER A 851 42.41 -4.90 -16.11
N VAL A 852 41.44 -5.73 -16.51
CA VAL A 852 40.01 -5.39 -16.65
C VAL A 852 39.07 -6.18 -15.75
N ALA A 853 39.57 -7.18 -15.01
CA ALA A 853 38.84 -7.98 -14.04
C ALA A 853 39.30 -7.67 -12.61
N ASN A 854 38.42 -7.91 -11.63
CA ASN A 854 38.71 -7.95 -10.20
C ASN A 854 38.06 -9.21 -9.57
N MET A 855 38.14 -9.35 -8.24
CA MET A 855 37.53 -10.49 -7.54
C MET A 855 35.98 -10.51 -7.66
N ASP A 856 35.37 -9.36 -7.98
CA ASP A 856 33.93 -9.25 -8.17
C ASP A 856 33.45 -9.52 -9.60
N THR A 857 34.39 -9.65 -10.55
CA THR A 857 34.08 -9.90 -11.95
C THR A 857 33.56 -11.33 -12.14
N THR A 858 32.46 -11.45 -12.88
CA THR A 858 31.89 -12.73 -13.30
C THR A 858 32.32 -13.07 -14.72
N PHE A 859 32.88 -14.26 -14.93
CA PHE A 859 33.24 -14.75 -16.25
C PHE A 859 32.10 -15.56 -16.84
N VAL A 860 31.71 -15.26 -18.08
CA VAL A 860 30.68 -16.01 -18.81
C VAL A 860 31.33 -16.71 -20.00
N ILE A 861 31.34 -18.05 -19.98
CA ILE A 861 32.06 -18.85 -20.97
C ILE A 861 31.08 -19.43 -22.00
N LEU A 862 31.04 -18.83 -23.19
CA LEU A 862 30.20 -19.27 -24.32
C LEU A 862 30.90 -20.28 -25.25
N GLN A 863 32.17 -20.60 -24.96
CA GLN A 863 33.04 -21.39 -25.83
C GLN A 863 32.59 -22.86 -25.91
N ASN A 864 32.80 -23.48 -27.08
CA ASN A 864 32.56 -24.91 -27.26
C ASN A 864 33.63 -25.75 -26.55
N GLY A 865 33.29 -27.01 -26.26
CA GLY A 865 34.20 -27.96 -25.63
C GLY A 865 34.02 -28.05 -24.11
N VAL A 866 34.89 -28.85 -23.50
CA VAL A 866 34.94 -29.12 -22.06
C VAL A 866 36.31 -28.76 -21.50
N GLY A 867 36.34 -28.33 -20.24
CA GLY A 867 37.56 -27.92 -19.54
C GLY A 867 38.00 -26.49 -19.82
N ASN A 868 37.11 -25.65 -20.37
CA ASN A 868 37.39 -24.24 -20.63
C ASN A 868 37.39 -23.40 -19.35
N GLU A 869 36.67 -23.85 -18.32
CA GLU A 869 36.48 -23.14 -17.06
C GLU A 869 37.72 -23.21 -16.17
N GLU A 870 38.48 -24.30 -16.25
CA GLU A 870 39.60 -24.60 -15.36
C GLU A 870 40.74 -23.55 -15.44
N PRO A 871 41.19 -23.10 -16.62
CA PRO A 871 42.17 -22.01 -16.72
C PRO A 871 41.69 -20.69 -16.10
N PHE A 872 40.39 -20.39 -16.17
CA PHE A 872 39.81 -19.20 -15.54
C PHE A 872 39.77 -19.34 -14.03
N ARG A 873 39.38 -20.51 -13.51
CA ARG A 873 39.39 -20.82 -12.07
C ARG A 873 40.79 -20.71 -11.48
N GLN A 874 41.81 -21.22 -12.18
CA GLN A 874 43.21 -21.12 -11.75
C GLN A 874 43.72 -19.67 -11.73
N SER A 875 43.31 -18.84 -12.70
CA SER A 875 43.75 -17.45 -12.79
C SER A 875 42.98 -16.51 -11.85
N PHE A 876 41.70 -16.82 -11.60
CA PHE A 876 40.76 -16.06 -10.77
C PHE A 876 39.99 -16.96 -9.78
N PRO A 877 40.63 -17.38 -8.68
CA PRO A 877 40.06 -18.36 -7.75
C PRO A 877 38.70 -17.95 -7.14
N TYR A 878 38.53 -16.65 -6.85
CA TYR A 878 37.36 -16.10 -6.16
C TYR A 878 36.27 -15.52 -7.09
N SER A 879 36.46 -15.59 -8.41
CA SER A 879 35.47 -15.08 -9.36
C SER A 879 34.36 -16.11 -9.61
N THR A 880 33.13 -15.64 -9.84
CA THR A 880 32.04 -16.50 -10.31
C THR A 880 32.24 -16.84 -11.78
N ILE A 881 32.00 -18.09 -12.14
CA ILE A 881 32.09 -18.57 -13.52
C ILE A 881 30.72 -19.10 -13.94
N ILE A 882 30.09 -18.40 -14.88
CA ILE A 882 28.86 -18.82 -15.53
C ILE A 882 29.25 -19.56 -16.81
N SER A 883 28.85 -20.81 -16.89
CA SER A 883 29.15 -21.69 -18.01
C SER A 883 27.93 -21.78 -18.93
N CYS A 884 28.15 -21.72 -20.25
CA CYS A 884 27.06 -21.74 -21.23
C CYS A 884 27.28 -22.77 -22.34
N VAL A 885 26.19 -23.37 -22.81
CA VAL A 885 26.14 -24.35 -23.89
C VAL A 885 25.24 -23.81 -25.00
N ILE A 886 25.88 -23.41 -26.10
CA ILE A 886 25.25 -22.59 -27.15
C ILE A 886 24.66 -23.45 -28.28
N TRP A 887 23.33 -23.47 -28.45
CA TRP A 887 22.65 -24.10 -29.60
C TRP A 887 22.21 -23.03 -30.61
N VAL A 888 23.11 -22.08 -30.91
CA VAL A 888 22.86 -20.94 -31.79
C VAL A 888 23.49 -21.18 -33.15
N GLY A 889 22.72 -21.00 -34.22
CA GLY A 889 23.23 -21.02 -35.59
C GLY A 889 23.47 -19.60 -36.10
N ALA A 890 24.73 -19.19 -36.22
CA ALA A 890 25.11 -17.89 -36.77
C ALA A 890 26.37 -17.97 -37.64
N THR A 891 26.41 -17.18 -38.70
CA THR A 891 27.55 -17.03 -39.60
C THR A 891 27.88 -15.56 -39.79
N GLN A 892 29.15 -15.25 -39.96
CA GLN A 892 29.59 -13.90 -40.32
C GLN A 892 29.78 -13.85 -41.84
N GLU A 893 28.97 -13.05 -42.54
CA GLU A 893 29.00 -12.97 -44.01
C GLU A 893 30.11 -12.05 -44.52
N SER A 894 30.33 -10.94 -43.81
CA SER A 894 31.41 -9.98 -44.09
C SER A 894 31.79 -9.26 -42.80
N PRO A 895 32.91 -8.49 -42.76
CA PRO A 895 33.30 -7.77 -41.55
C PRO A 895 32.19 -6.86 -41.01
N GLY A 896 31.73 -7.13 -39.78
CA GLY A 896 30.63 -6.40 -39.13
C GLY A 896 29.20 -6.81 -39.54
N VAL A 897 29.03 -7.82 -40.39
CA VAL A 897 27.70 -8.32 -40.82
C VAL A 897 27.50 -9.78 -40.42
N ILE A 898 26.48 -10.03 -39.61
CA ILE A 898 26.16 -11.35 -39.05
C ILE A 898 24.80 -11.81 -39.55
N ARG A 899 24.71 -13.07 -39.97
CA ARG A 899 23.45 -13.76 -40.24
C ARG A 899 23.20 -14.79 -39.16
N HIS A 900 22.12 -14.59 -38.41
CA HIS A 900 21.58 -15.53 -37.45
C HIS A 900 20.43 -16.32 -38.08
N THR A 901 20.44 -17.64 -37.87
CA THR A 901 19.42 -18.57 -38.35
C THR A 901 18.24 -18.64 -37.35
N ALA A 902 17.41 -19.69 -37.38
CA ALA A 902 16.26 -19.80 -36.48
C ALA A 902 16.61 -20.38 -35.10
N SER A 903 17.77 -21.05 -34.96
CA SER A 903 18.18 -21.71 -33.72
C SER A 903 18.90 -20.75 -32.81
N GLU A 904 18.37 -20.52 -31.60
CA GLU A 904 18.93 -19.55 -30.64
C GLU A 904 18.98 -20.01 -29.17
N HIS A 905 18.74 -21.30 -28.90
CA HIS A 905 18.65 -21.82 -27.53
C HIS A 905 20.01 -21.85 -26.80
N THR A 906 20.01 -21.60 -25.49
CA THR A 906 21.21 -21.60 -24.64
C THR A 906 20.96 -22.31 -23.31
N ASP A 907 21.72 -23.36 -22.99
CA ASP A 907 21.78 -23.85 -21.61
C ASP A 907 22.81 -23.03 -20.81
N ILE A 908 22.48 -22.67 -19.58
CA ILE A 908 23.32 -21.83 -18.72
C ILE A 908 23.34 -22.35 -17.28
N GLY A 909 24.47 -22.25 -16.60
CA GLY A 909 24.54 -22.61 -15.18
C GLY A 909 25.89 -22.24 -14.57
N LEU A 910 26.00 -22.38 -13.26
CA LEU A 910 27.22 -22.07 -12.52
C LEU A 910 28.25 -23.19 -12.66
N TYR A 911 29.52 -22.82 -12.81
CA TYR A 911 30.64 -23.74 -12.56
C TYR A 911 31.01 -23.63 -11.08
N PRO A 912 30.71 -24.66 -10.25
CA PRO A 912 30.70 -24.55 -8.80
C PRO A 912 31.99 -23.94 -8.22
N ASN A 913 31.84 -23.04 -7.24
CA ASN A 913 32.95 -22.52 -6.49
C ASN A 913 32.73 -22.65 -4.97
N PRO A 914 33.39 -23.60 -4.28
CA PRO A 914 33.24 -23.72 -2.83
C PRO A 914 33.81 -22.53 -2.05
N GLU A 915 34.64 -21.68 -2.69
CA GLU A 915 35.27 -20.50 -2.08
C GLU A 915 34.39 -19.24 -2.13
N VAL A 916 33.21 -19.29 -2.75
CA VAL A 916 32.30 -18.14 -2.90
C VAL A 916 30.93 -18.51 -2.32
N ASP A 917 30.28 -17.54 -1.69
CA ASP A 917 28.91 -17.70 -1.16
C ASP A 917 27.94 -18.12 -2.29
N PRO A 918 27.24 -19.27 -2.17
CA PRO A 918 26.27 -19.72 -3.15
C PRO A 918 25.20 -18.66 -3.47
N ALA A 919 24.75 -17.90 -2.48
CA ALA A 919 23.74 -16.87 -2.69
C ALA A 919 24.24 -15.71 -3.57
N LEU A 920 25.55 -15.43 -3.54
CA LEU A 920 26.18 -14.42 -4.40
C LEU A 920 26.32 -14.95 -5.83
N GLU A 921 26.67 -16.23 -6.00
CA GLU A 921 26.76 -16.84 -7.33
C GLU A 921 25.39 -16.91 -7.99
N ASP A 922 24.34 -17.28 -7.25
CA ASP A 922 22.94 -17.27 -7.72
C ASP A 922 22.50 -15.87 -8.15
N ALA A 923 22.84 -14.84 -7.36
CA ALA A 923 22.53 -13.46 -7.71
C ALA A 923 23.24 -12.99 -9.00
N ARG A 924 24.49 -13.43 -9.23
CA ARG A 924 25.26 -13.13 -10.45
C ARG A 924 24.70 -13.90 -11.66
N LEU A 925 24.30 -15.15 -11.47
CA LEU A 925 23.62 -15.93 -12.51
C LEU A 925 22.30 -15.24 -12.92
N GLU A 926 21.44 -14.91 -11.96
CA GLU A 926 20.17 -14.21 -12.22
C GLU A 926 20.40 -12.84 -12.87
N GLY A 927 21.46 -12.12 -12.49
CA GLY A 927 21.84 -10.86 -13.11
C GLY A 927 22.12 -11.00 -14.61
N PHE A 928 22.92 -12.00 -15.01
CA PHE A 928 23.18 -12.25 -16.43
C PHE A 928 21.96 -12.80 -17.18
N VAL A 929 21.18 -13.67 -16.52
CA VAL A 929 19.93 -14.21 -17.06
C VAL A 929 18.90 -13.10 -17.32
N ALA A 930 18.84 -12.08 -16.47
CA ALA A 930 17.99 -10.91 -16.69
C ALA A 930 18.36 -10.16 -17.97
N MET A 931 19.65 -10.02 -18.28
CA MET A 931 20.12 -9.40 -19.53
C MET A 931 19.72 -10.23 -20.76
N LEU A 932 19.80 -11.56 -20.67
CA LEU A 932 19.34 -12.45 -21.75
C LEU A 932 17.81 -12.39 -21.93
N ARG A 933 17.06 -12.27 -20.83
CA ARG A 933 15.60 -12.10 -20.84
C ARG A 933 15.20 -10.78 -21.52
N ALA A 934 15.92 -9.69 -21.25
CA ALA A 934 15.74 -8.41 -21.95
C ALA A 934 16.08 -8.50 -23.45
N GLY A 935 17.02 -9.39 -23.82
CA GLY A 935 17.37 -9.71 -25.20
C GLY A 935 16.33 -10.56 -25.94
N GLU A 936 15.31 -11.09 -25.24
CA GLU A 936 14.26 -11.99 -25.77
C GLU A 936 14.79 -13.31 -26.37
N THR A 937 15.89 -13.85 -25.84
CA THR A 937 16.43 -15.16 -26.28
C THR A 937 15.90 -16.33 -25.45
N SER A 938 15.86 -17.52 -26.04
CA SER A 938 15.52 -18.77 -25.34
C SER A 938 16.72 -19.29 -24.55
N TYR A 939 16.52 -19.56 -23.25
CA TYR A 939 17.54 -20.17 -22.40
C TYR A 939 16.93 -21.16 -21.41
N THR A 940 17.77 -22.03 -20.84
CA THR A 940 17.41 -22.93 -19.74
C THR A 940 18.52 -22.93 -18.70
N ILE A 941 18.15 -22.72 -17.44
CA ILE A 941 19.09 -22.78 -16.32
C ILE A 941 19.25 -24.26 -15.92
N SER A 942 20.49 -24.74 -15.86
CA SER A 942 20.85 -26.11 -15.49
C SER A 942 21.55 -26.10 -14.13
N ASP A 943 21.06 -26.94 -13.21
CA ASP A 943 21.67 -27.11 -11.88
C ASP A 943 23.11 -27.66 -11.99
N ASP A 944 23.32 -28.58 -12.93
CA ASP A 944 24.65 -29.05 -13.33
C ASP A 944 24.88 -28.76 -14.81
N ILE A 945 25.62 -27.69 -15.08
CA ILE A 945 25.96 -27.28 -16.45
C ILE A 945 27.00 -28.20 -17.09
N GLN A 946 27.76 -28.98 -16.31
CA GLN A 946 28.75 -29.90 -16.86
C GLN A 946 28.08 -31.05 -17.61
N ILE A 947 26.92 -31.53 -17.13
CA ILE A 947 26.11 -32.52 -17.87
C ILE A 947 25.81 -31.99 -19.28
N LYS A 948 25.29 -30.77 -19.40
CA LYS A 948 24.96 -30.15 -20.69
C LYS A 948 26.18 -29.92 -21.57
N ARG A 949 27.33 -29.55 -20.99
CA ARG A 949 28.59 -29.41 -21.75
C ARG A 949 29.05 -30.73 -22.32
N TRP A 950 29.07 -31.78 -21.51
CA TRP A 950 29.50 -33.09 -21.97
C TRP A 950 28.52 -33.69 -22.97
N GLU A 951 27.20 -33.51 -22.80
CA GLU A 951 26.19 -33.87 -23.82
C GLU A 951 26.52 -33.24 -25.17
N LYS A 952 26.83 -31.93 -25.19
CA LYS A 952 27.20 -31.24 -26.43
C LYS A 952 28.57 -31.68 -26.96
N VAL A 953 29.53 -32.02 -26.10
CA VAL A 953 30.82 -32.56 -26.57
C VAL A 953 30.67 -33.94 -27.17
N VAL A 954 29.77 -34.80 -26.68
CA VAL A 954 29.45 -36.09 -27.32
C VAL A 954 28.89 -35.89 -28.73
N TRP A 955 28.10 -34.82 -28.95
CA TRP A 955 27.69 -34.43 -30.30
C TRP A 955 28.86 -33.92 -31.14
N ASN A 956 29.62 -32.95 -30.63
CA ASN A 956 30.70 -32.31 -31.38
C ASN A 956 31.84 -33.28 -31.72
N VAL A 957 32.23 -34.17 -30.81
CA VAL A 957 33.31 -35.15 -31.02
C VAL A 957 32.96 -36.15 -32.12
N ALA A 958 31.67 -36.41 -32.34
CA ALA A 958 31.21 -37.21 -33.45
C ALA A 958 31.26 -36.42 -34.76
N TRP A 959 30.55 -35.29 -34.84
CA TRP A 959 30.32 -34.66 -36.13
C TRP A 959 31.46 -33.75 -36.57
N ASN A 960 32.07 -32.98 -35.65
CA ASN A 960 33.09 -32.01 -36.01
C ASN A 960 34.30 -32.66 -36.70
N PRO A 961 34.97 -33.67 -36.11
CA PRO A 961 36.14 -34.26 -36.75
C PRO A 961 35.76 -35.16 -37.93
N LEU A 962 34.68 -35.94 -37.86
CA LEU A 962 34.32 -36.88 -38.94
C LEU A 962 33.98 -36.15 -40.23
N THR A 963 33.16 -35.09 -40.18
CA THR A 963 32.85 -34.31 -41.38
C THR A 963 34.06 -33.49 -41.86
N THR A 964 34.93 -33.04 -40.96
CA THR A 964 36.17 -32.34 -41.32
C THR A 964 37.16 -33.25 -42.04
N LEU A 965 37.37 -34.48 -41.54
CA LEU A 965 38.31 -35.44 -42.10
C LEU A 965 37.84 -35.99 -43.45
N THR A 966 36.54 -36.18 -43.61
CA THR A 966 35.94 -36.78 -44.81
C THR A 966 35.54 -35.75 -45.85
N GLN A 967 35.41 -34.48 -45.46
CA GLN A 967 34.82 -33.40 -46.26
C GLN A 967 33.38 -33.70 -46.72
N GLN A 968 32.68 -34.61 -46.03
CA GLN A 968 31.30 -34.97 -46.28
C GLN A 968 30.37 -34.35 -45.24
N ASN A 969 29.10 -34.14 -45.56
CA ASN A 969 28.10 -33.78 -44.54
C ASN A 969 27.73 -35.00 -43.68
N THR A 970 26.95 -34.76 -42.61
CA THR A 970 26.56 -35.83 -41.66
C THR A 970 25.84 -37.01 -42.30
N GLN A 971 24.94 -36.80 -43.28
CA GLN A 971 24.19 -37.89 -43.93
C GLN A 971 25.06 -38.64 -44.94
N GLU A 972 25.89 -37.93 -45.70
CA GLU A 972 26.86 -38.54 -46.61
C GLU A 972 27.82 -39.47 -45.85
N TRP A 973 28.36 -39.02 -44.71
CA TRP A 973 29.19 -39.86 -43.84
C TRP A 973 28.45 -41.11 -43.38
N LEU A 974 27.22 -40.96 -42.88
CA LEU A 974 26.43 -42.10 -42.38
C LEU A 974 26.09 -43.10 -43.49
N SER A 975 25.93 -42.64 -44.73
CA SER A 975 25.69 -43.50 -45.89
C SER A 975 26.96 -44.08 -46.54
N SER A 976 28.16 -43.60 -46.14
CA SER A 976 29.42 -43.92 -46.81
C SER A 976 29.88 -45.38 -46.69
N SER A 977 29.53 -46.06 -45.60
CA SER A 977 29.92 -47.44 -45.32
C SER A 977 28.95 -48.09 -44.33
N LYS A 978 28.99 -49.42 -44.21
CA LYS A 978 28.18 -50.15 -43.21
C LYS A 978 28.69 -49.90 -41.78
N GLU A 979 29.95 -49.50 -41.66
CA GLU A 979 30.68 -49.31 -40.41
C GLU A 979 30.57 -47.88 -39.85
N SER A 980 30.22 -46.89 -40.67
CA SER A 980 30.16 -45.45 -40.31
C SER A 980 29.36 -45.22 -39.02
N VAL A 981 28.16 -45.77 -38.93
CA VAL A 981 27.27 -45.68 -37.76
C VAL A 981 27.92 -46.31 -36.53
N SER A 982 28.56 -47.48 -36.69
CA SER A 982 29.21 -48.19 -35.59
C SER A 982 30.41 -47.41 -35.04
N VAL A 983 31.22 -46.83 -35.92
CA VAL A 983 32.37 -45.98 -35.54
C VAL A 983 31.89 -44.72 -34.82
N THR A 984 30.87 -44.04 -35.36
CA THR A 984 30.28 -42.86 -34.72
C THR A 984 29.72 -43.17 -33.33
N LYS A 985 28.93 -44.25 -33.19
CA LYS A 985 28.41 -44.68 -31.88
C LYS A 985 29.52 -45.05 -30.91
N ARG A 986 30.58 -45.73 -31.37
CA ARG A 986 31.71 -46.10 -30.52
C ARG A 986 32.46 -44.87 -30.00
N LEU A 987 32.73 -43.90 -30.88
CA LEU A 987 33.36 -42.64 -30.52
C LEU A 987 32.54 -41.88 -29.46
N MET A 988 31.23 -41.77 -29.63
CA MET A 988 30.33 -41.17 -28.63
C MET A 988 30.38 -41.93 -27.30
N ARG A 989 30.34 -43.27 -27.32
CA ARG A 989 30.40 -44.10 -26.09
C ARG A 989 31.72 -43.96 -25.34
N GLU A 990 32.86 -43.92 -26.04
CA GLU A 990 34.18 -43.72 -25.42
C GLU A 990 34.20 -42.39 -24.66
N VAL A 991 33.69 -41.31 -25.26
CA VAL A 991 33.64 -39.98 -24.64
C VAL A 991 32.68 -39.93 -23.46
N ILE A 992 31.51 -40.59 -23.54
CA ILE A 992 30.62 -40.76 -22.37
C ILE A 992 31.33 -41.52 -21.25
N GLY A 993 32.12 -42.54 -21.58
CA GLY A 993 32.94 -43.27 -20.60
C GLY A 993 33.91 -42.34 -19.86
N VAL A 994 34.60 -41.47 -20.58
CA VAL A 994 35.51 -40.47 -20.00
C VAL A 994 34.73 -39.48 -19.11
N ALA A 995 33.59 -38.99 -19.56
CA ALA A 995 32.73 -38.06 -18.79
C ALA A 995 32.26 -38.68 -17.46
N ARG A 996 31.79 -39.93 -17.50
CA ARG A 996 31.38 -40.68 -16.30
C ARG A 996 32.53 -40.87 -15.33
N ARG A 997 33.74 -41.14 -15.83
CA ARG A 997 34.94 -41.27 -14.98
C ARG A 997 35.37 -39.94 -14.37
N ALA A 998 35.08 -38.83 -15.05
CA ALA A 998 35.27 -37.47 -14.56
C ALA A 998 34.21 -37.00 -13.53
N GLY A 999 33.24 -37.86 -13.18
CA GLY A 999 32.20 -37.54 -12.20
C GLY A 999 30.91 -36.95 -12.80
N VAL A 1000 30.76 -36.91 -14.13
CA VAL A 1000 29.56 -36.38 -14.80
C VAL A 1000 28.58 -37.51 -15.10
N THR A 1001 27.33 -37.37 -14.66
CA THR A 1001 26.29 -38.40 -14.75
C THR A 1001 25.64 -38.46 -16.14
N LEU A 1002 26.39 -38.93 -17.16
CA LEU A 1002 25.86 -39.18 -18.50
C LEU A 1002 25.42 -40.63 -18.71
N GLU A 1003 24.23 -40.82 -19.29
CA GLU A 1003 23.73 -42.13 -19.67
C GLU A 1003 24.25 -42.57 -21.04
N TYR A 1004 24.55 -43.86 -21.19
CA TYR A 1004 24.94 -44.41 -22.50
C TYR A 1004 23.80 -44.39 -23.53
N GLY A 1005 22.54 -44.33 -23.09
CA GLY A 1005 21.37 -44.19 -23.95
C GLY A 1005 21.36 -42.88 -24.75
N LEU A 1006 22.09 -41.85 -24.29
CA LEU A 1006 22.27 -40.59 -25.00
C LEU A 1006 22.78 -40.79 -26.44
N VAL A 1007 23.60 -41.82 -26.67
CA VAL A 1007 24.14 -42.11 -28.01
C VAL A 1007 23.02 -42.39 -29.00
N ASP A 1008 22.02 -43.17 -28.62
CA ASP A 1008 20.92 -43.51 -29.52
C ASP A 1008 20.02 -42.28 -29.76
N VAL A 1009 19.76 -41.47 -28.71
CA VAL A 1009 19.03 -40.20 -28.83
C VAL A 1009 19.73 -39.21 -29.79
N LEU A 1010 21.04 -39.03 -29.67
CA LEU A 1010 21.80 -38.14 -30.56
C LEU A 1010 21.87 -38.68 -31.99
N MET A 1011 21.94 -40.00 -32.16
CA MET A 1011 21.94 -40.62 -33.47
C MET A 1011 20.58 -40.51 -34.17
N GLU A 1012 19.48 -40.72 -33.46
CA GLU A 1012 18.12 -40.49 -33.98
C GLU A 1012 17.93 -39.02 -34.36
N ARG A 1013 18.43 -38.10 -33.51
CA ARG A 1013 18.38 -36.66 -33.79
C ARG A 1013 19.06 -36.32 -35.11
N ILE A 1014 20.30 -36.75 -35.34
CA ILE A 1014 20.98 -36.41 -36.59
C ILE A 1014 20.31 -37.06 -37.80
N GLN A 1015 19.80 -38.29 -37.67
CA GLN A 1015 19.15 -39.01 -38.77
C GLN A 1015 17.85 -38.34 -39.21
N SER A 1016 17.19 -37.63 -38.28
CA SER A 1016 15.99 -36.83 -38.58
C SER A 1016 16.30 -35.47 -39.25
N MET A 1017 17.56 -35.05 -39.28
CA MET A 1017 17.98 -33.77 -39.84
C MET A 1017 18.52 -33.93 -41.27
N PRO A 1018 18.40 -32.89 -42.12
CA PRO A 1018 19.12 -32.88 -43.39
C PRO A 1018 20.65 -32.97 -43.17
N GLY A 1019 21.39 -33.28 -44.24
CA GLY A 1019 22.87 -33.25 -44.20
C GLY A 1019 23.37 -31.89 -43.74
N ILE A 1020 24.10 -31.87 -42.62
CA ILE A 1020 24.63 -30.64 -42.02
C ILE A 1020 26.15 -30.65 -42.12
N GLU A 1021 26.73 -29.49 -42.44
CA GLU A 1021 28.15 -29.23 -42.30
C GLU A 1021 28.46 -28.78 -40.87
N SER A 1022 29.53 -29.32 -40.27
CA SER A 1022 29.92 -28.95 -38.91
C SER A 1022 30.71 -27.64 -38.86
N SER A 1023 30.73 -26.97 -37.71
CA SER A 1023 31.49 -25.72 -37.55
C SER A 1023 33.00 -25.90 -37.78
N MET A 1024 33.56 -27.05 -37.39
CA MET A 1024 34.97 -27.39 -37.59
C MET A 1024 35.29 -27.63 -39.07
N GLN A 1025 34.36 -28.22 -39.83
CA GLN A 1025 34.51 -28.44 -41.27
C GLN A 1025 34.52 -27.10 -42.02
N VAL A 1026 33.63 -26.17 -41.64
CA VAL A 1026 33.61 -24.82 -42.18
C VAL A 1026 34.92 -24.09 -41.86
N ASP A 1027 35.48 -24.24 -40.66
CA ASP A 1027 36.80 -23.66 -40.35
C ASP A 1027 37.91 -24.26 -41.20
N ALA A 1028 37.93 -25.59 -41.38
CA ALA A 1028 38.95 -26.25 -42.18
C ALA A 1028 38.92 -25.81 -43.65
N ARG A 1029 37.72 -25.70 -44.23
CA ARG A 1029 37.51 -25.20 -45.60
C ARG A 1029 38.01 -23.77 -45.77
N GLU A 1030 37.76 -22.93 -44.76
CA GLU A 1030 38.16 -21.52 -44.75
C GLU A 1030 39.61 -21.30 -44.27
N GLY A 1031 40.37 -22.38 -44.05
CA GLY A 1031 41.76 -22.31 -43.60
C GLY A 1031 41.94 -21.69 -42.21
N ARG A 1032 40.93 -21.78 -41.32
CA ARG A 1032 41.00 -21.31 -39.94
C ARG A 1032 41.43 -22.42 -38.98
N ARG A 1033 42.07 -22.03 -37.88
CA ARG A 1033 42.45 -22.96 -36.80
C ARG A 1033 41.23 -23.63 -36.19
N LEU A 1034 41.37 -24.91 -35.84
CA LEU A 1034 40.29 -25.79 -35.39
C LEU A 1034 40.25 -25.89 -33.86
N GLU A 1035 39.04 -26.04 -33.28
CA GLU A 1035 38.82 -26.26 -31.83
C GLU A 1035 39.12 -27.72 -31.41
N VAL A 1036 40.25 -28.27 -31.86
CA VAL A 1036 40.62 -29.69 -31.63
C VAL A 1036 40.86 -29.96 -30.15
N ASP A 1037 41.56 -29.05 -29.47
CA ASP A 1037 42.03 -29.29 -28.10
C ASP A 1037 40.88 -29.39 -27.10
N VAL A 1038 39.85 -28.56 -27.22
CA VAL A 1038 38.74 -28.50 -26.25
C VAL A 1038 37.62 -29.49 -26.55
N ILE A 1039 37.52 -29.98 -27.79
CA ILE A 1039 36.50 -30.96 -28.22
C ILE A 1039 37.05 -32.39 -28.12
N LEU A 1040 38.26 -32.63 -28.61
CA LEU A 1040 38.89 -33.96 -28.64
C LEU A 1040 40.05 -34.08 -27.65
N GLY A 1041 40.88 -33.03 -27.53
CA GLY A 1041 42.09 -33.05 -26.73
C GLY A 1041 41.84 -33.18 -25.22
N THR A 1042 40.87 -32.46 -24.66
CA THR A 1042 40.52 -32.55 -23.23
C THR A 1042 40.00 -33.95 -22.88
N PRO A 1043 39.01 -34.53 -23.58
CA PRO A 1043 38.62 -35.92 -23.36
C PRO A 1043 39.79 -36.92 -23.51
N MET A 1044 40.66 -36.72 -24.51
CA MET A 1044 41.82 -37.59 -24.72
C MET A 1044 42.85 -37.49 -23.56
N ARG A 1045 43.10 -36.28 -23.05
CA ARG A 1045 43.98 -36.04 -21.91
C ARG A 1045 43.43 -36.72 -20.66
N MET A 1046 42.15 -36.52 -20.37
CA MET A 1046 41.49 -37.13 -19.21
C MET A 1046 41.46 -38.66 -19.31
N ALA A 1047 41.21 -39.22 -20.50
CA ALA A 1047 41.28 -40.67 -20.71
C ALA A 1047 42.66 -41.24 -20.37
N ARG A 1048 43.75 -40.55 -20.77
CA ARG A 1048 45.12 -40.95 -20.41
C ARG A 1048 45.36 -40.86 -18.90
N GLU A 1049 44.92 -39.78 -18.26
CA GLU A 1049 45.05 -39.59 -16.80
C GLU A 1049 44.29 -40.66 -16.02
N PHE A 1050 43.13 -41.10 -16.52
CA PHE A 1050 42.33 -42.17 -15.92
C PHE A 1050 42.78 -43.58 -16.29
N GLY A 1051 43.76 -43.74 -17.18
CA GLY A 1051 44.18 -45.05 -17.69
C GLY A 1051 43.11 -45.77 -18.52
N MET A 1052 42.22 -45.02 -19.18
CA MET A 1052 41.15 -45.57 -20.01
C MET A 1052 41.61 -45.84 -21.44
N ASP A 1053 41.25 -47.01 -21.96
CA ASP A 1053 41.43 -47.32 -23.38
C ASP A 1053 40.31 -46.70 -24.22
N VAL A 1054 40.67 -45.76 -25.09
CA VAL A 1054 39.76 -44.99 -25.96
C VAL A 1054 40.28 -44.97 -27.41
N PRO A 1055 40.40 -46.14 -28.06
CA PRO A 1055 41.14 -46.28 -29.32
C PRO A 1055 40.51 -45.50 -30.48
N THR A 1056 39.18 -45.38 -30.51
CA THR A 1056 38.47 -44.64 -31.56
C THR A 1056 38.72 -43.14 -31.43
N LEU A 1057 38.56 -42.60 -30.21
CA LEU A 1057 38.87 -41.21 -29.90
C LEU A 1057 40.33 -40.88 -30.18
N ALA A 1058 41.27 -41.74 -29.77
CA ALA A 1058 42.69 -41.54 -29.99
C ALA A 1058 43.04 -41.44 -31.48
N THR A 1059 42.43 -42.30 -32.30
CA THR A 1059 42.62 -42.30 -33.75
C THR A 1059 42.09 -41.02 -34.39
N VAL A 1060 40.83 -40.67 -34.09
CA VAL A 1060 40.18 -39.48 -34.64
C VAL A 1060 40.88 -38.20 -34.19
N TYR A 1061 41.32 -38.13 -32.94
CA TYR A 1061 42.13 -37.03 -32.41
C TYR A 1061 43.43 -36.85 -33.20
N ALA A 1062 44.21 -37.91 -33.39
CA ALA A 1062 45.49 -37.85 -34.10
C ALA A 1062 45.32 -37.35 -35.55
N LEU A 1063 44.30 -37.84 -36.26
CA LEU A 1063 44.00 -37.41 -37.62
C LEU A 1063 43.55 -35.94 -37.68
N THR A 1064 42.71 -35.51 -36.75
CA THR A 1064 42.22 -34.12 -36.71
C THR A 1064 43.34 -33.14 -36.37
N VAL A 1065 44.27 -33.52 -35.48
CA VAL A 1065 45.48 -32.73 -35.19
C VAL A 1065 46.36 -32.58 -36.42
N ALA A 1066 46.49 -33.62 -37.25
CA ALA A 1066 47.25 -33.54 -38.50
C ALA A 1066 46.62 -32.53 -39.48
N VAL A 1067 45.28 -32.49 -39.58
CA VAL A 1067 44.57 -31.49 -40.40
C VAL A 1067 44.78 -30.07 -39.86
N ASP A 1068 44.63 -29.84 -38.56
CA ASP A 1068 44.87 -28.50 -37.96
C ASP A 1068 46.32 -28.06 -38.16
N ARG A 1069 47.29 -28.98 -38.05
CA ARG A 1069 48.70 -28.70 -38.32
C ARG A 1069 48.95 -28.29 -39.77
N MET A 1070 48.33 -28.98 -40.73
CA MET A 1070 48.41 -28.62 -42.16
C MET A 1070 47.84 -27.21 -42.40
N ILE A 1071 46.70 -26.89 -41.80
CA ILE A 1071 46.11 -25.54 -41.88
C ILE A 1071 47.06 -24.51 -41.27
N LYS A 1072 47.65 -24.81 -40.11
CA LYS A 1072 48.63 -23.93 -39.44
C LYS A 1072 49.85 -23.65 -40.32
N GLN A 1073 50.39 -24.65 -41.01
CA GLN A 1073 51.53 -24.48 -41.93
C GLN A 1073 51.19 -23.58 -43.12
N LYS A 1074 50.00 -23.76 -43.70
CA LYS A 1074 49.50 -22.89 -44.77
C LYS A 1074 49.36 -21.43 -44.31
N LEU A 1075 48.90 -21.21 -43.07
CA LEU A 1075 48.76 -19.87 -42.48
C LEU A 1075 50.10 -19.19 -42.17
N SER A 1076 51.15 -19.96 -41.81
CA SER A 1076 52.47 -19.40 -41.47
C SER A 1076 53.39 -19.14 -42.68
N GLY A 1077 52.96 -19.45 -43.90
CA GLY A 1077 53.75 -19.23 -45.12
C GLY A 1077 55.00 -20.11 -45.23
N THR A 1078 55.12 -21.13 -44.37
CA THR A 1078 56.21 -22.11 -44.38
C THR A 1078 55.73 -23.40 -45.05
N ASN A 1079 55.87 -23.45 -46.38
CA ASN A 1079 55.93 -24.72 -47.10
C ASN A 1079 57.31 -25.35 -46.94
#